data_AF-A0A6B1GBL9-F1
#
_entry.id   AF-A0A6B1GBL9-F1
#
_cell.length_a   1.000
_cell.length_b   1.000
_cell.length_c   1.000
_cell.angle_alpha   90.00
_cell.angle_beta   90.00
_cell.angle_gamma   90.00
#
_symmetry.space_group_name_H-M   'P 1'
#
loop_
_entity.id
_entity.type
_entity.pdbx_description
1 polymer ?
#
loop_
_entity_poly.entity_id
_entity_poly.type
_entity_poly.pdbx_seq_one_letter_code
_entity_poly.pdbx_strand_id
1 'polypeptide(L)'
;MSDCNGPPVFTLPPHRPTPPPADVRGNDWRSLGVAPLDVFEPLLPVTVVVPYFEAPEALALTLAGLERQTYPLDLFEVIVVDDGSDPPLDLAALDLGAACPLSLRVVHQEDLGFGLARARNNGARAAQGDVLVFLDCDMVPEADWLAAHARWHHAANDLLTLGFRHHVDVDGINPADVRERPDSLATLFAGRPVQRPEWIERRMEATDDLASDADDVFRAVTGGNFAVSKDFFTAAGCFDESFTQWGSEDVEFGWRAYALGAVLVPERSALCWHQGEGAVLSEDETISLAQQRDKLSHLIPDRRLRTASPGRSYVVPQFVVTVEPGHADEEGVLDTVEQVLASNVHDLVTWVDERPGEQFERLRRLLDPDPRVSVGVAGGAALAYPAAAFHVRVPAGADIRPRMLDRLQNQLGTAAAGESDLASGHRVGITRGWAVHRARRSGRTVAEFGSVIELDVDSLQVTQEAKPQGWLAGKLHGPAKRFLRLWARMRRHLGTLFVAVRRIRRPGDVARLVGTIARAVWWRVKNLRWKFRSFMWALRRARKQWPRRIKKRLRIWLGLQPRSQRYVQRLARYPLGAEIVAAGREAAAVFAASTRVATHVGDDGDHHVDVVVADSAKAGEAALRGASNERQPLVAVLGDMSPMASVQAFNPEAVNPIGWSAGFEPVPASVRSLLSLARGSIFSLYLGGELLADLRAPHHLTDSSGDHRDATQRAGALAALAGAGVVVHLDAPDRELAARLGPELHDLMASDDIADADAHRREQLSIEMRRCALRDHSLRSRARHVIAATGTSAQPPEVSILAPTRRPDRVGDVIATVSGQTYRRLELVLALHGDGFDSDAEIEALAGDLDASLRIVRVDGSQTLGGVLRAAADAAGGSLITKMDDDDYYGAEHIWDLVLAHEYSVAELIGKSAEYVYLERLDTTVRDQNRQKFSERYIPFVGVSGGVLMISRHDLDAAGGWRRVPRRVDIALAHDVTLAGGRIYWTHGAGYLRVRHGDEHTWNVEDSHFLGRASEVRDGCDLRFAGVEQA
;
A
#
# COMPACT_ATOMS: atom_id res chain seq x y z
N MET A 1 9.62 33.13 -71.29
CA MET A 1 9.78 32.05 -70.29
C MET A 1 9.83 32.76 -68.96
N SER A 2 8.67 33.00 -68.35
CA SER A 2 8.50 33.90 -67.21
C SER A 2 8.70 33.17 -65.89
N ASP A 3 9.38 33.85 -64.98
CA ASP A 3 9.87 33.43 -63.67
C ASP A 3 8.85 32.77 -62.74
N CYS A 4 9.18 31.58 -62.24
CA CYS A 4 8.46 30.84 -61.20
C CYS A 4 9.32 30.73 -59.91
N ASN A 5 9.93 31.83 -59.46
CA ASN A 5 10.82 31.83 -58.26
C ASN A 5 10.11 32.37 -57.00
N GLY A 6 8.91 31.87 -56.71
CA GLY A 6 8.30 32.01 -55.37
C GLY A 6 8.54 30.73 -54.55
N PRO A 7 8.61 30.80 -53.21
CA PRO A 7 8.68 29.59 -52.38
C PRO A 7 7.44 28.70 -52.62
N PRO A 8 7.58 27.37 -52.50
CA PRO A 8 6.46 26.45 -52.63
C PRO A 8 5.36 26.78 -51.62
N VAL A 9 4.12 26.92 -52.09
CA VAL A 9 2.95 27.15 -51.24
C VAL A 9 2.41 25.80 -50.80
N PHE A 10 2.01 25.67 -49.54
CA PHE A 10 1.33 24.48 -49.06
C PHE A 10 0.10 24.18 -49.93
N THR A 11 0.05 22.99 -50.52
CA THR A 11 -1.06 22.57 -51.39
C THR A 11 -1.58 21.22 -50.96
N LEU A 12 -2.90 21.11 -50.83
CA LEU A 12 -3.54 19.83 -50.54
C LEU A 12 -3.46 18.92 -51.78
N PRO A 13 -2.86 17.72 -51.67
CA PRO A 13 -2.85 16.78 -52.78
C PRO A 13 -4.27 16.40 -53.19
N PRO A 14 -4.57 16.26 -54.50
CA PRO A 14 -5.91 15.91 -54.98
C PRO A 14 -6.33 14.48 -54.57
N HIS A 15 -5.37 13.59 -54.38
CA HIS A 15 -5.57 12.25 -53.86
C HIS A 15 -4.72 12.05 -52.61
N ARG A 16 -5.37 11.72 -51.50
CA ARG A 16 -4.73 11.53 -50.20
C ARG A 16 -5.08 10.12 -49.72
N PRO A 17 -4.09 9.27 -49.41
CA PRO A 17 -4.38 7.95 -48.86
C PRO A 17 -5.12 8.11 -47.53
N THR A 18 -6.13 7.27 -47.27
CA THR A 18 -6.75 7.18 -45.95
C THR A 18 -6.14 5.99 -45.23
N PRO A 19 -5.26 6.23 -44.24
CA PRO A 19 -4.64 5.15 -43.48
C PRO A 19 -5.70 4.35 -42.72
N PRO A 20 -5.55 3.02 -42.59
CA PRO A 20 -6.47 2.20 -41.81
C PRO A 20 -6.31 2.46 -40.30
N PRO A 21 -7.23 1.98 -39.46
CA PRO A 21 -6.99 1.85 -38.02
C PRO A 21 -5.81 0.92 -37.73
N ALA A 22 -5.12 1.15 -36.62
CA ALA A 22 -3.96 0.39 -36.21
C ALA A 22 -4.33 -1.04 -35.81
N ASP A 23 -3.73 -2.00 -36.50
CA ASP A 23 -3.89 -3.43 -36.22
C ASP A 23 -2.75 -3.95 -35.35
N VAL A 24 -2.82 -3.68 -34.04
CA VAL A 24 -1.82 -4.13 -33.08
C VAL A 24 -2.44 -4.73 -31.83
N ARG A 25 -1.75 -5.72 -31.26
CA ARG A 25 -2.10 -6.31 -29.97
C ARG A 25 -1.57 -5.46 -28.81
N GLY A 26 -2.41 -5.14 -27.84
CA GLY A 26 -2.05 -4.34 -26.68
C GLY A 26 -1.56 -2.95 -27.10
N ASN A 27 -0.33 -2.58 -26.76
CA ASN A 27 0.31 -1.38 -27.30
C ASN A 27 1.59 -1.72 -28.08
N ASP A 28 1.70 -2.92 -28.64
CA ASP A 28 2.87 -3.38 -29.39
C ASP A 28 2.95 -2.72 -30.79
N TRP A 29 3.25 -1.43 -30.79
CA TRP A 29 3.39 -0.58 -31.97
C TRP A 29 4.44 -1.08 -32.97
N ARG A 30 5.39 -1.92 -32.53
CA ARG A 30 6.47 -2.47 -33.36
C ARG A 30 5.96 -3.46 -34.41
N SER A 31 4.77 -4.02 -34.17
CA SER A 31 4.10 -4.91 -35.12
C SER A 31 3.53 -4.16 -36.32
N LEU A 32 3.35 -2.84 -36.23
CA LEU A 32 2.93 -2.01 -37.35
C LEU A 32 4.08 -1.87 -38.35
N GLY A 33 3.87 -2.33 -39.58
CA GLY A 33 4.85 -2.19 -40.65
C GLY A 33 4.96 -0.72 -41.10
N VAL A 34 6.10 -0.08 -40.80
CA VAL A 34 6.36 1.31 -41.20
C VAL A 34 7.67 1.38 -41.99
N ALA A 35 7.65 2.15 -43.09
CA ALA A 35 8.84 2.37 -43.90
C ALA A 35 9.97 3.01 -43.07
N PRO A 36 11.22 2.53 -43.20
CA PRO A 36 12.39 3.24 -42.73
C PRO A 36 12.50 4.64 -43.37
N LEU A 37 13.11 5.59 -42.66
CA LEU A 37 13.18 7.00 -43.08
C LEU A 37 13.85 7.21 -44.44
N ASP A 38 14.86 6.41 -44.77
CA ASP A 38 15.65 6.49 -46.00
C ASP A 38 14.89 6.06 -47.27
N VAL A 39 13.77 5.34 -47.11
CA VAL A 39 12.93 4.85 -48.22
C VAL A 39 11.45 5.23 -48.05
N PHE A 40 11.13 6.11 -47.10
CA PHE A 40 9.78 6.57 -46.85
C PHE A 40 9.36 7.60 -47.91
N GLU A 41 8.18 7.41 -48.50
CA GLU A 41 7.58 8.33 -49.47
C GLU A 41 6.44 9.14 -48.82
N PRO A 42 6.62 10.44 -48.60
CA PRO A 42 5.60 11.34 -48.06
C PRO A 42 4.41 11.55 -49.01
N LEU A 43 3.19 11.35 -48.52
CA LEU A 43 1.95 11.55 -49.28
C LEU A 43 0.86 12.32 -48.53
N LEU A 44 0.88 12.36 -47.19
CA LEU A 44 -0.12 13.05 -46.39
C LEU A 44 0.27 14.50 -46.12
N PRO A 45 -0.64 15.47 -46.27
CA PRO A 45 -0.39 16.83 -45.83
C PRO A 45 -0.29 16.89 -44.29
N VAL A 46 0.67 17.66 -43.77
CA VAL A 46 0.95 17.78 -42.33
C VAL A 46 0.85 19.24 -41.89
N THR A 47 0.23 19.50 -40.74
CA THR A 47 0.28 20.82 -40.10
C THR A 47 1.09 20.74 -38.81
N VAL A 48 2.15 21.53 -38.71
CA VAL A 48 2.88 21.76 -37.47
C VAL A 48 2.22 22.90 -36.72
N VAL A 49 1.72 22.64 -35.51
CA VAL A 49 1.12 23.63 -34.62
C VAL A 49 2.12 24.02 -33.55
N VAL A 50 2.48 25.30 -33.51
CA VAL A 50 3.48 25.87 -32.60
C VAL A 50 2.81 26.87 -31.66
N PRO A 51 2.39 26.47 -30.44
CA PRO A 51 1.94 27.44 -29.45
C PRO A 51 3.09 28.36 -29.05
N TYR A 52 2.81 29.65 -28.95
CA TYR A 52 3.77 30.72 -28.72
C TYR A 52 3.25 31.70 -27.67
N PHE A 53 4.13 32.13 -26.76
CA PHE A 53 3.89 33.22 -25.82
C PHE A 53 5.21 33.95 -25.53
N GLU A 54 5.30 35.23 -25.87
CA GLU A 54 6.38 36.17 -25.49
C GLU A 54 7.85 35.70 -25.67
N ALA A 55 8.13 34.76 -26.59
CA ALA A 55 9.45 34.16 -26.75
C ALA A 55 10.01 34.26 -28.19
N PRO A 56 10.17 35.46 -28.77
CA PRO A 56 10.49 35.64 -30.19
C PRO A 56 11.84 35.03 -30.60
N GLU A 57 12.87 35.16 -29.76
CA GLU A 57 14.20 34.59 -30.03
C GLU A 57 14.16 33.05 -30.07
N ALA A 58 13.40 32.44 -29.15
CA ALA A 58 13.24 31.00 -29.11
C ALA A 58 12.48 30.49 -30.33
N LEU A 59 11.39 31.17 -30.70
CA LEU A 59 10.60 30.85 -31.89
C LEU A 59 11.45 30.91 -33.16
N ALA A 60 12.34 31.91 -33.29
CA ALA A 60 13.21 32.04 -34.46
C ALA A 60 14.15 30.83 -34.63
N LEU A 61 14.72 30.31 -33.53
CA LEU A 61 15.54 29.09 -33.55
C LEU A 61 14.71 27.84 -33.90
N THR A 62 13.49 27.73 -33.39
CA THR A 62 12.58 26.63 -33.71
C THR A 62 12.17 26.63 -35.18
N LEU A 63 11.83 27.81 -35.74
CA LEU A 63 11.51 27.96 -37.17
C LEU A 63 12.72 27.62 -38.05
N ALA A 64 13.93 28.04 -37.68
CA ALA A 64 15.16 27.62 -38.37
C ALA A 64 15.38 26.09 -38.38
N GLY A 65 14.95 25.37 -37.34
CA GLY A 65 14.94 23.91 -37.33
C GLY A 65 13.88 23.30 -38.27
N LEU A 66 12.70 23.93 -38.35
CA LEU A 66 11.62 23.51 -39.25
C LEU A 66 11.96 23.75 -40.74
N GLU A 67 12.81 24.72 -41.05
CA GLU A 67 13.30 24.93 -42.42
C GLU A 67 14.17 23.78 -42.95
N ARG A 68 14.71 22.95 -42.04
CA ARG A 68 15.62 21.85 -42.37
C ARG A 68 14.93 20.51 -42.54
N GLN A 69 13.61 20.48 -42.50
CA GLN A 69 12.88 19.22 -42.54
C GLN A 69 13.08 18.49 -43.89
N THR A 70 13.29 17.18 -43.82
CA THR A 70 13.35 16.31 -45.01
C THR A 70 11.97 16.00 -45.59
N TYR A 71 10.91 16.36 -44.86
CA TYR A 71 9.54 16.31 -45.36
C TYR A 71 9.31 17.39 -46.44
N PRO A 72 8.63 17.09 -47.57
CA PRO A 72 8.43 18.06 -48.65
C PRO A 72 7.72 19.33 -48.18
N LEU A 73 8.32 20.49 -48.45
CA LEU A 73 7.85 21.81 -48.01
C LEU A 73 6.46 22.17 -48.54
N ASP A 74 6.05 21.60 -49.67
CA ASP A 74 4.71 21.75 -50.25
C ASP A 74 3.64 20.87 -49.57
N LEU A 75 4.08 19.85 -48.81
CA LEU A 75 3.23 18.93 -48.06
C LEU A 75 3.12 19.27 -46.57
N PHE A 76 3.79 20.31 -46.07
CA PHE A 76 3.54 20.78 -44.70
C PHE A 76 3.44 22.28 -44.55
N GLU A 77 2.63 22.69 -43.58
CA GLU A 77 2.50 24.08 -43.15
C GLU A 77 2.80 24.23 -41.67
N VAL A 78 3.16 25.45 -41.26
CA VAL A 78 3.43 25.81 -39.86
C VAL A 78 2.43 26.87 -39.42
N ILE A 79 1.72 26.58 -38.34
CA ILE A 79 0.80 27.53 -37.70
C ILE A 79 1.36 27.87 -36.34
N VAL A 80 1.84 29.10 -36.19
CA VAL A 80 2.21 29.66 -34.90
C VAL A 80 0.94 30.22 -34.25
N VAL A 81 0.64 29.78 -33.04
CA VAL A 81 -0.53 30.24 -32.30
C VAL A 81 -0.08 31.11 -31.14
N ASP A 82 -0.26 32.41 -31.29
CA ASP A 82 0.08 33.40 -30.28
C ASP A 82 -1.00 33.45 -29.19
N ASP A 83 -0.66 32.97 -27.99
CA ASP A 83 -1.52 32.86 -26.81
C ASP A 83 -1.67 34.20 -26.07
N GLY A 84 -1.90 35.29 -26.82
CA GLY A 84 -2.18 36.61 -26.26
C GLY A 84 -0.95 37.42 -25.86
N SER A 85 0.16 37.34 -26.59
CA SER A 85 1.35 38.19 -26.31
C SER A 85 1.05 39.69 -26.45
N ASP A 86 1.74 40.52 -25.65
CA ASP A 86 1.70 41.99 -25.76
C ASP A 86 3.09 42.59 -26.03
N PRO A 87 3.38 43.13 -27.23
CA PRO A 87 2.48 43.19 -28.40
C PRO A 87 2.28 41.81 -29.06
N PRO A 88 1.22 41.64 -29.88
CA PRO A 88 1.03 40.42 -30.67
C PRO A 88 2.24 40.09 -31.54
N LEU A 89 2.45 38.79 -31.78
CA LEU A 89 3.59 38.32 -32.56
C LEU A 89 3.66 38.96 -33.96
N ASP A 90 4.75 39.68 -34.21
CA ASP A 90 5.11 40.16 -35.55
C ASP A 90 6.21 39.28 -36.15
N LEU A 91 5.86 38.46 -37.15
CA LEU A 91 6.81 37.64 -37.88
C LEU A 91 7.90 38.46 -38.58
N ALA A 92 7.61 39.70 -38.98
CA ALA A 92 8.59 40.56 -39.65
C ALA A 92 9.72 41.01 -38.70
N ALA A 93 9.49 40.93 -37.38
CA ALA A 93 10.49 41.24 -36.36
C ALA A 93 11.42 40.04 -36.05
N LEU A 94 11.10 38.84 -36.53
CA LEU A 94 11.92 37.64 -36.33
C LEU A 94 13.05 37.53 -37.36
N ASP A 95 14.20 36.98 -36.96
CA ASP A 95 15.28 36.60 -37.89
C ASP A 95 14.93 35.29 -38.62
N LEU A 96 14.06 35.38 -39.63
CA LEU A 96 13.63 34.26 -40.49
C LEU A 96 14.47 34.11 -41.77
N GLY A 97 15.49 34.97 -41.96
CA GLY A 97 16.22 35.07 -43.22
C GLY A 97 15.40 35.71 -44.36
N ALA A 98 16.07 36.09 -45.45
CA ALA A 98 15.46 36.87 -46.54
C ALA A 98 14.44 36.09 -47.40
N ALA A 99 14.37 34.76 -47.27
CA ALA A 99 13.51 33.89 -48.07
C ALA A 99 13.10 32.64 -47.28
N CYS A 100 12.46 32.81 -46.12
CA CYS A 100 11.93 31.70 -45.33
C CYS A 100 11.07 30.77 -46.24
N PRO A 101 11.43 29.49 -46.40
CA PRO A 101 10.76 28.58 -47.33
C PRO A 101 9.46 27.98 -46.77
N LEU A 102 9.16 28.22 -45.49
CA LEU A 102 8.01 27.63 -44.81
C LEU A 102 6.70 28.30 -45.21
N SER A 103 5.65 27.49 -45.40
CA SER A 103 4.27 27.98 -45.43
C SER A 103 3.82 28.33 -44.00
N LEU A 104 4.13 29.55 -43.57
CA LEU A 104 3.97 30.02 -42.19
C LEU A 104 2.72 30.90 -42.02
N ARG A 105 1.90 30.61 -41.00
CA ARG A 105 0.72 31.41 -40.61
C ARG A 105 0.74 31.69 -39.11
N VAL A 106 0.22 32.85 -38.71
CA VAL A 106 -0.02 33.19 -37.30
C VAL A 106 -1.52 33.18 -37.03
N VAL A 107 -1.93 32.54 -35.94
CA VAL A 107 -3.25 32.65 -35.35
C VAL A 107 -3.08 33.32 -34.00
N HIS A 108 -3.67 34.50 -33.83
CA HIS A 108 -3.67 35.20 -32.54
C HIS A 108 -4.98 34.90 -31.80
N GLN A 109 -4.90 34.73 -30.49
CA GLN A 109 -6.04 34.67 -29.59
C GLN A 109 -5.92 35.71 -28.48
N GLU A 110 -7.07 36.09 -27.91
CA GLU A 110 -7.13 37.02 -26.78
C GLU A 110 -6.37 36.47 -25.55
N ASP A 111 -5.70 37.35 -24.81
CA ASP A 111 -5.13 37.03 -23.50
C ASP A 111 -6.24 36.86 -22.47
N LEU A 112 -6.55 35.60 -22.16
CA LEU A 112 -7.46 35.19 -21.09
C LEU A 112 -6.70 34.45 -19.98
N GLY A 113 -5.42 34.78 -19.80
CA GLY A 113 -4.45 34.01 -19.02
C GLY A 113 -4.03 32.72 -19.73
N PHE A 114 -3.29 31.88 -19.00
CA PHE A 114 -2.64 30.67 -19.52
C PHE A 114 -3.59 29.82 -20.38
N GLY A 115 -3.34 29.77 -21.69
CA GLY A 115 -4.28 29.30 -22.70
C GLY A 115 -3.74 28.22 -23.62
N LEU A 116 -2.69 27.49 -23.22
CA LEU A 116 -2.02 26.47 -24.05
C LEU A 116 -2.97 25.46 -24.70
N ALA A 117 -3.95 24.94 -23.95
CA ALA A 117 -4.96 24.02 -24.49
C ALA A 117 -5.81 24.68 -25.59
N ARG A 118 -6.23 25.94 -25.39
CA ARG A 118 -6.95 26.73 -26.40
C ARG A 118 -6.08 27.00 -27.62
N ALA A 119 -4.81 27.37 -27.40
CA ALA A 119 -3.86 27.66 -28.46
C ALA A 119 -3.65 26.43 -29.37
N ARG A 120 -3.41 25.25 -28.78
CA ARG A 120 -3.31 23.99 -29.52
C ARG A 120 -4.59 23.67 -30.30
N ASN A 121 -5.76 23.86 -29.69
CA ASN A 121 -7.05 23.65 -30.37
C ASN A 121 -7.30 24.64 -31.51
N ASN A 122 -6.92 25.91 -31.35
CA ASN A 122 -7.05 26.94 -32.38
C ASN A 122 -6.13 26.66 -33.57
N GLY A 123 -4.89 26.22 -33.31
CA GLY A 123 -4.00 25.72 -34.35
C GLY A 123 -4.59 24.50 -35.08
N ALA A 124 -5.13 23.52 -34.35
CA ALA A 124 -5.77 22.35 -34.93
C ALA A 124 -7.03 22.68 -35.76
N ARG A 125 -7.82 23.68 -35.37
CA ARG A 125 -8.95 24.19 -36.17
C ARG A 125 -8.49 24.89 -37.44
N ALA A 126 -7.42 25.67 -37.36
CA ALA A 126 -6.84 26.39 -38.49
C ALA A 126 -6.06 25.48 -39.45
N ALA A 127 -5.64 24.30 -38.98
CA ALA A 127 -4.86 23.31 -39.74
C ALA A 127 -5.58 22.82 -40.99
N GLN A 128 -4.85 22.68 -42.08
CA GLN A 128 -5.33 22.09 -43.33
C GLN A 128 -4.81 20.66 -43.54
N GLY A 129 -3.71 20.29 -42.88
CA GLY A 129 -3.12 18.96 -42.94
C GLY A 129 -3.99 17.86 -42.30
N ASP A 130 -3.78 16.63 -42.76
CA ASP A 130 -4.43 15.43 -42.24
C ASP A 130 -3.76 14.91 -40.96
N VAL A 131 -2.48 15.24 -40.79
CA VAL A 131 -1.70 14.95 -39.58
C VAL A 131 -1.38 16.26 -38.86
N LEU A 132 -1.66 16.31 -37.57
CA LEU A 132 -1.26 17.39 -36.68
C LEU A 132 0.01 17.01 -35.94
N VAL A 133 1.00 17.88 -35.93
CA VAL A 133 2.23 17.72 -35.13
C VAL A 133 2.36 18.93 -34.22
N PHE A 134 2.33 18.71 -32.91
CA PHE A 134 2.46 19.77 -31.91
C PHE A 134 3.92 19.89 -31.48
N LEU A 135 4.44 21.12 -31.52
CA LEU A 135 5.82 21.44 -31.19
C LEU A 135 5.85 22.76 -30.41
N ASP A 136 6.35 22.77 -29.17
CA ASP A 136 6.45 24.02 -28.40
C ASP A 136 7.46 25.00 -29.06
N CYS A 137 7.25 26.31 -28.89
CA CYS A 137 8.03 27.35 -29.58
C CYS A 137 9.52 27.42 -29.19
N ASP A 138 9.93 26.69 -28.15
CA ASP A 138 11.30 26.61 -27.64
C ASP A 138 11.97 25.26 -27.95
N MET A 139 11.45 24.53 -28.93
CA MET A 139 11.96 23.21 -29.33
C MET A 139 12.49 23.21 -30.76
N VAL A 140 13.80 23.03 -30.94
CA VAL A 140 14.46 23.03 -32.26
C VAL A 140 14.52 21.60 -32.83
N PRO A 141 13.76 21.25 -33.88
CA PRO A 141 13.70 19.88 -34.40
C PRO A 141 14.94 19.50 -35.24
N GLU A 142 15.32 18.22 -35.21
CA GLU A 142 16.26 17.64 -36.17
C GLU A 142 15.66 17.55 -37.58
N ALA A 143 16.50 17.37 -38.61
CA ALA A 143 16.07 17.39 -40.01
C ALA A 143 15.03 16.31 -40.36
N ASP A 144 15.13 15.12 -39.77
CA ASP A 144 14.19 14.01 -40.02
C ASP A 144 12.98 14.00 -39.07
N TRP A 145 12.84 15.00 -38.20
CA TRP A 145 11.85 15.00 -37.13
C TRP A 145 10.41 14.86 -37.63
N LEU A 146 10.03 15.64 -38.64
CA LEU A 146 8.67 15.65 -39.19
C LEU A 146 8.36 14.35 -39.94
N ALA A 147 9.32 13.86 -40.74
CA ALA A 147 9.21 12.59 -41.44
C ALA A 147 9.08 11.41 -40.45
N ALA A 148 9.81 11.46 -39.33
CA ALA A 148 9.75 10.46 -38.28
C ALA A 148 8.37 10.37 -37.63
N HIS A 149 7.70 11.50 -37.38
CA HIS A 149 6.31 11.50 -36.94
C HIS A 149 5.36 11.02 -38.04
N ALA A 150 5.45 11.61 -39.24
CA ALA A 150 4.46 11.45 -40.30
C ALA A 150 4.37 10.01 -40.84
N ARG A 151 5.50 9.29 -40.95
CA ARG A 151 5.53 7.91 -41.51
C ARG A 151 4.61 6.93 -40.80
N TRP A 152 4.44 7.06 -39.49
CA TRP A 152 3.52 6.23 -38.71
C TRP A 152 2.06 6.51 -39.09
N HIS A 153 1.73 7.78 -39.28
CA HIS A 153 0.40 8.21 -39.67
C HIS A 153 0.06 7.82 -41.12
N HIS A 154 1.06 7.49 -41.96
CA HIS A 154 0.80 6.87 -43.26
C HIS A 154 0.41 5.38 -43.12
N ALA A 155 0.83 4.72 -42.05
CA ALA A 155 0.54 3.32 -41.78
C ALA A 155 -0.77 3.11 -41.02
N ALA A 156 -1.11 4.00 -40.07
CA ALA A 156 -2.40 3.96 -39.37
C ALA A 156 -2.85 5.34 -38.84
N ASN A 157 -4.16 5.54 -38.69
CA ASN A 157 -4.75 6.85 -38.40
C ASN A 157 -5.11 7.11 -36.91
N ASP A 158 -5.08 6.11 -36.04
CA ASP A 158 -5.42 6.19 -34.61
C ASP A 158 -4.18 6.01 -33.72
N LEU A 159 -3.11 6.70 -34.09
CA LEU A 159 -1.83 6.70 -33.40
C LEU A 159 -1.60 8.00 -32.64
N LEU A 160 -0.86 7.92 -31.52
CA LEU A 160 -0.15 9.06 -30.92
C LEU A 160 1.35 8.77 -31.00
N THR A 161 2.07 9.47 -31.86
CA THR A 161 3.54 9.35 -31.94
C THR A 161 4.18 10.38 -31.03
N LEU A 162 5.07 9.93 -30.14
CA LEU A 162 5.69 10.72 -29.09
C LEU A 162 7.16 10.93 -29.42
N GLY A 163 7.54 12.18 -29.67
CA GLY A 163 8.91 12.55 -29.96
C GLY A 163 9.73 12.72 -28.68
N PHE A 164 11.06 12.71 -28.84
CA PHE A 164 12.01 12.86 -27.74
C PHE A 164 12.57 14.28 -27.72
N ARG A 165 13.07 14.68 -26.55
CA ARG A 165 13.73 15.98 -26.41
C ARG A 165 14.99 15.90 -25.59
N HIS A 166 15.95 16.75 -25.93
CA HIS A 166 17.13 17.03 -25.12
C HIS A 166 17.17 18.52 -24.79
N HIS A 167 17.54 18.87 -23.57
CA HIS A 167 17.69 20.25 -23.13
C HIS A 167 19.13 20.69 -23.31
N VAL A 168 19.31 21.88 -23.88
CA VAL A 168 20.63 22.43 -24.18
C VAL A 168 20.63 23.94 -24.04
N ASP A 169 21.73 24.48 -23.54
CA ASP A 169 21.98 25.92 -23.55
C ASP A 169 22.25 26.41 -24.99
N VAL A 170 21.45 27.38 -25.44
CA VAL A 170 21.54 27.97 -26.77
C VAL A 170 22.20 29.35 -26.77
N ASP A 171 22.79 29.78 -25.65
CA ASP A 171 23.48 31.07 -25.58
C ASP A 171 24.55 31.19 -26.69
N GLY A 172 24.43 32.26 -27.47
CA GLY A 172 25.31 32.55 -28.61
C GLY A 172 25.11 31.67 -29.83
N ILE A 173 23.99 30.94 -29.93
CA ILE A 173 23.54 30.26 -31.14
C ILE A 173 22.47 31.12 -31.81
N ASN A 174 22.67 31.41 -33.09
CA ASN A 174 21.73 32.23 -33.86
C ASN A 174 20.97 31.34 -34.86
N PRO A 175 19.80 31.79 -35.37
CA PRO A 175 19.03 31.03 -36.37
C PRO A 175 19.84 30.57 -37.59
N ALA A 176 20.81 31.37 -38.07
CA ALA A 176 21.70 30.99 -39.17
C ALA A 176 22.55 29.75 -38.85
N ASP A 177 23.06 29.61 -37.62
CA ASP A 177 23.87 28.47 -37.20
C ASP A 177 23.10 27.14 -37.24
N VAL A 178 21.79 27.22 -37.01
CA VAL A 178 20.85 26.12 -37.13
C VAL A 178 20.58 25.82 -38.60
N ARG A 179 20.09 26.80 -39.38
CA ARG A 179 19.72 26.65 -40.81
C ARG A 179 20.84 26.05 -41.65
N GLU A 180 22.05 26.58 -41.49
CA GLU A 180 23.20 26.25 -42.34
C GLU A 180 23.88 24.95 -41.95
N ARG A 181 23.43 24.27 -40.88
CA ARG A 181 24.04 23.03 -40.39
C ARG A 181 23.70 21.85 -41.30
N PRO A 182 24.68 21.24 -42.01
CA PRO A 182 24.41 20.15 -42.95
C PRO A 182 24.16 18.80 -42.25
N ASP A 183 24.73 18.61 -41.06
CA ASP A 183 24.62 17.38 -40.28
C ASP A 183 23.61 17.53 -39.13
N SER A 184 23.50 16.53 -38.25
CA SER A 184 22.68 16.61 -37.03
C SER A 184 23.04 17.83 -36.16
N LEU A 185 22.03 18.45 -35.54
CA LEU A 185 22.19 19.54 -34.59
C LEU A 185 22.98 19.12 -33.34
N ALA A 186 23.11 17.83 -33.05
CA ALA A 186 24.04 17.33 -32.03
C ALA A 186 25.47 17.87 -32.21
N THR A 187 25.90 18.11 -33.44
CA THR A 187 27.23 18.67 -33.74
C THR A 187 27.32 20.17 -33.46
N LEU A 188 26.21 20.91 -33.64
CA LEU A 188 26.11 22.34 -33.28
C LEU A 188 26.25 22.51 -31.77
N PHE A 189 25.70 21.58 -31.01
CA PHE A 189 25.74 21.59 -29.54
C PHE A 189 26.92 20.82 -28.94
N ALA A 190 27.88 20.38 -29.75
CA ALA A 190 29.03 19.62 -29.27
C ALA A 190 29.83 20.43 -28.25
N GLY A 191 30.13 19.81 -27.10
CA GLY A 191 30.84 20.46 -25.99
C GLY A 191 29.96 21.25 -25.02
N ARG A 192 28.66 21.43 -25.33
CA ARG A 192 27.69 22.01 -24.41
C ARG A 192 27.07 20.93 -23.48
N PRO A 193 26.69 21.27 -22.24
CA PRO A 193 25.93 20.35 -21.39
C PRO A 193 24.58 20.02 -22.02
N VAL A 194 24.28 18.73 -22.18
CA VAL A 194 23.00 18.25 -22.72
C VAL A 194 22.30 17.42 -21.65
N GLN A 195 21.07 17.80 -21.31
CA GLN A 195 20.25 17.07 -20.35
C GLN A 195 19.15 16.28 -21.07
N ARG A 196 18.96 15.02 -20.68
CA ARG A 196 17.86 14.19 -21.18
C ARG A 196 16.82 14.07 -20.09
N PRO A 197 15.51 14.24 -20.38
CA PRO A 197 14.46 14.03 -19.39
C PRO A 197 14.48 12.59 -18.87
N GLU A 198 15.16 12.35 -17.73
CA GLU A 198 15.40 11.00 -17.22
C GLU A 198 14.09 10.26 -16.89
N TRP A 199 13.02 10.99 -16.60
CA TRP A 199 11.72 10.39 -16.29
C TRP A 199 11.10 9.71 -17.52
N ILE A 200 11.27 10.28 -18.72
CA ILE A 200 10.82 9.68 -20.00
C ILE A 200 11.62 8.39 -20.24
N GLU A 201 12.94 8.44 -20.15
CA GLU A 201 13.78 7.24 -20.38
C GLU A 201 13.50 6.12 -19.38
N ARG A 202 13.24 6.45 -18.11
CA ARG A 202 12.81 5.46 -17.10
C ARG A 202 11.44 4.88 -17.43
N ARG A 203 10.54 5.70 -18.00
CA ARG A 203 9.20 5.26 -18.42
C ARG A 203 9.31 4.28 -19.58
N MET A 204 10.12 4.59 -20.59
CA MET A 204 10.43 3.69 -21.70
C MET A 204 11.01 2.37 -21.20
N GLU A 205 12.03 2.41 -20.32
CA GLU A 205 12.61 1.19 -19.72
C GLU A 205 11.57 0.35 -18.95
N ALA A 206 10.64 1.00 -18.24
CA ALA A 206 9.64 0.33 -17.41
C ALA A 206 8.46 -0.27 -18.20
N THR A 207 8.20 0.24 -19.39
CA THR A 207 7.04 -0.13 -20.24
C THR A 207 7.46 -0.85 -21.51
N ASP A 208 8.72 -1.27 -21.61
CA ASP A 208 9.29 -1.84 -22.82
C ASP A 208 9.06 -0.92 -24.04
N ASP A 209 9.56 0.32 -23.96
CA ASP A 209 9.29 1.39 -24.93
C ASP A 209 7.79 1.47 -25.27
N LEU A 210 6.94 1.57 -24.23
CA LEU A 210 5.47 1.58 -24.32
C LEU A 210 4.79 0.33 -24.91
N ALA A 211 5.50 -0.74 -25.25
CA ALA A 211 4.88 -1.95 -25.83
C ALA A 211 4.30 -2.93 -24.79
N SER A 212 4.53 -2.72 -23.50
CA SER A 212 3.99 -3.58 -22.44
C SER A 212 2.48 -3.40 -22.25
N ASP A 213 1.81 -4.44 -21.73
CA ASP A 213 0.38 -4.40 -21.34
C ASP A 213 0.11 -3.61 -20.05
N ALA A 214 0.85 -2.52 -19.81
CA ALA A 214 0.68 -1.67 -18.64
C ALA A 214 -0.39 -0.60 -18.90
N ASP A 215 -1.34 -0.45 -17.97
CA ASP A 215 -2.47 0.48 -18.12
C ASP A 215 -2.12 1.95 -17.96
N ASP A 216 -0.85 2.27 -17.67
CA ASP A 216 -0.41 3.64 -17.41
C ASP A 216 0.45 4.24 -18.54
N VAL A 217 0.59 3.56 -19.69
CA VAL A 217 1.43 4.02 -20.84
C VAL A 217 1.12 5.44 -21.31
N PHE A 218 -0.14 5.89 -21.20
CA PHE A 218 -0.59 7.25 -21.51
C PHE A 218 0.19 8.36 -20.78
N ARG A 219 0.78 8.06 -19.62
CA ARG A 219 1.59 9.02 -18.85
C ARG A 219 2.91 9.40 -19.51
N ALA A 220 3.24 8.81 -20.66
CA ALA A 220 4.40 9.20 -21.46
C ALA A 220 4.08 10.35 -22.43
N VAL A 221 2.80 10.66 -22.65
CA VAL A 221 2.37 11.75 -23.54
C VAL A 221 2.84 13.08 -22.97
N THR A 222 3.55 13.84 -23.78
CA THR A 222 3.97 15.22 -23.47
C THR A 222 3.54 16.13 -24.61
N GLY A 223 2.88 17.24 -24.29
CA GLY A 223 2.22 18.09 -25.29
C GLY A 223 3.16 18.80 -26.27
N GLY A 224 4.43 18.96 -25.92
CA GLY A 224 5.40 19.76 -26.69
C GLY A 224 6.13 19.08 -27.84
N ASN A 225 5.90 17.77 -28.06
CA ASN A 225 6.50 17.04 -29.19
C ASN A 225 5.73 15.73 -29.45
N PHE A 226 4.58 15.82 -30.14
CA PHE A 226 3.82 14.64 -30.54
C PHE A 226 3.01 14.86 -31.81
N ALA A 227 2.61 13.77 -32.48
CA ALA A 227 1.71 13.84 -33.63
C ALA A 227 0.50 12.91 -33.51
N VAL A 228 -0.59 13.33 -34.14
CA VAL A 228 -1.90 12.66 -34.16
C VAL A 228 -2.62 12.99 -35.48
N SER A 229 -3.43 12.07 -36.01
CA SER A 229 -4.29 12.44 -37.15
C SER A 229 -5.34 13.47 -36.72
N LYS A 230 -5.68 14.39 -37.61
CA LYS A 230 -6.69 15.44 -37.34
C LYS A 230 -8.06 14.82 -37.02
N ASP A 231 -8.42 13.76 -37.74
CA ASP A 231 -9.67 13.03 -37.53
C ASP A 231 -9.73 12.38 -36.15
N PHE A 232 -8.66 11.69 -35.73
CA PHE A 232 -8.61 11.07 -34.40
C PHE A 232 -8.56 12.11 -33.28
N PHE A 233 -7.80 13.20 -33.46
CA PHE A 233 -7.74 14.32 -32.50
C PHE A 233 -9.14 14.93 -32.26
N THR A 234 -9.90 15.13 -33.35
CA THR A 234 -11.28 15.64 -33.28
C THR A 234 -12.22 14.62 -32.64
N ALA A 235 -12.12 13.34 -33.02
CA ALA A 235 -12.92 12.27 -32.44
C ALA A 235 -12.64 12.05 -30.95
N ALA A 236 -11.42 12.34 -30.49
CA ALA A 236 -11.04 12.30 -29.09
C ALA A 236 -11.56 13.49 -28.27
N GLY A 237 -12.06 14.54 -28.92
CA GLY A 237 -12.59 15.74 -28.27
C GLY A 237 -11.56 16.85 -28.05
N CYS A 238 -10.47 16.88 -28.83
CA CYS A 238 -9.40 17.89 -28.76
C CYS A 238 -8.76 18.00 -27.36
N PHE A 239 -8.00 19.06 -27.04
CA PHE A 239 -7.58 19.34 -25.66
C PHE A 239 -8.74 19.91 -24.83
N ASP A 240 -8.80 19.59 -23.54
CA ASP A 240 -9.76 20.19 -22.61
C ASP A 240 -9.37 21.66 -22.32
N GLU A 241 -10.12 22.61 -22.88
CA GLU A 241 -9.84 24.05 -22.74
C GLU A 241 -10.07 24.59 -21.32
N SER A 242 -10.66 23.80 -20.41
CA SER A 242 -10.78 24.18 -19.00
C SER A 242 -9.45 24.05 -18.24
N PHE A 243 -8.37 23.57 -18.87
CA PHE A 243 -7.01 23.68 -18.32
C PHE A 243 -6.47 25.09 -18.57
N THR A 244 -6.71 25.99 -17.62
CA THR A 244 -6.34 27.42 -17.70
C THR A 244 -5.11 27.77 -16.85
N GLN A 245 -4.28 26.77 -16.53
CA GLN A 245 -3.03 26.92 -15.80
C GLN A 245 -2.01 25.93 -16.36
N TRP A 246 -0.74 26.12 -16.02
CA TRP A 246 0.34 25.31 -16.57
C TRP A 246 0.26 23.82 -16.20
N GLY A 247 0.28 22.97 -17.23
CA GLY A 247 0.48 21.52 -17.17
C GLY A 247 -0.77 20.66 -17.02
N SER A 248 -0.62 19.37 -17.30
CA SER A 248 -1.60 18.27 -17.15
C SER A 248 -2.64 18.09 -18.26
N GLU A 249 -2.80 19.05 -19.17
CA GLU A 249 -3.71 18.95 -20.32
C GLU A 249 -3.27 17.84 -21.30
N ASP A 250 -1.97 17.61 -21.41
CA ASP A 250 -1.37 16.56 -22.24
C ASP A 250 -1.55 15.17 -21.66
N VAL A 251 -1.41 15.01 -20.34
CA VAL A 251 -1.65 13.74 -19.62
C VAL A 251 -3.13 13.36 -19.70
N GLU A 252 -4.03 14.34 -19.59
CA GLU A 252 -5.47 14.15 -19.72
C GLU A 252 -5.86 13.72 -21.14
N PHE A 253 -5.40 14.46 -22.16
CA PHE A 253 -5.62 14.07 -23.55
C PHE A 253 -5.02 12.70 -23.85
N GLY A 254 -3.83 12.40 -23.31
CA GLY A 254 -3.18 11.10 -23.41
C GLY A 254 -4.03 9.97 -22.86
N TRP A 255 -4.69 10.16 -21.71
CA TRP A 255 -5.65 9.18 -21.17
C TRP A 255 -6.84 9.00 -22.11
N ARG A 256 -7.49 10.09 -22.53
CA ARG A 256 -8.67 10.01 -23.41
C ARG A 256 -8.35 9.31 -24.72
N ALA A 257 -7.24 9.68 -25.36
CA ALA A 257 -6.77 9.03 -26.57
C ALA A 257 -6.50 7.53 -26.35
N TYR A 258 -5.81 7.16 -25.27
CA TYR A 258 -5.55 5.77 -24.92
C TYR A 258 -6.86 4.99 -24.68
N ALA A 259 -7.78 5.53 -23.89
CA ALA A 259 -9.09 4.93 -23.61
C ALA A 259 -9.92 4.75 -24.87
N LEU A 260 -9.81 5.67 -25.83
CA LEU A 260 -10.41 5.57 -27.17
C LEU A 260 -9.66 4.62 -28.12
N GLY A 261 -8.67 3.88 -27.62
CA GLY A 261 -7.98 2.85 -28.36
C GLY A 261 -6.79 3.34 -29.17
N ALA A 262 -6.25 4.54 -28.93
CA ALA A 262 -5.03 4.95 -29.59
C ALA A 262 -3.87 3.99 -29.31
N VAL A 263 -2.97 3.86 -30.28
CA VAL A 263 -1.67 3.20 -30.07
C VAL A 263 -0.62 4.28 -29.82
N LEU A 264 0.09 4.17 -28.71
CA LEU A 264 1.15 5.11 -28.35
C LEU A 264 2.49 4.62 -28.87
N VAL A 265 3.15 5.43 -29.68
CA VAL A 265 4.39 5.08 -30.38
C VAL A 265 5.52 6.01 -29.93
N PRO A 266 6.55 5.54 -29.22
CA PRO A 266 7.73 6.34 -28.93
C PRO A 266 8.63 6.41 -30.17
N GLU A 267 8.75 7.59 -30.78
CA GLU A 267 9.56 7.82 -31.97
C GLU A 267 10.85 8.56 -31.62
N ARG A 268 11.93 7.80 -31.45
CA ARG A 268 13.24 8.35 -31.04
C ARG A 268 13.91 9.21 -32.12
N SER A 269 13.55 9.00 -33.39
CA SER A 269 14.09 9.80 -34.51
C SER A 269 13.40 11.16 -34.60
N ALA A 270 12.22 11.30 -34.00
CA ALA A 270 11.56 12.58 -33.78
C ALA A 270 12.17 13.31 -32.57
N LEU A 271 13.45 13.65 -32.69
CA LEU A 271 14.23 14.35 -31.66
C LEU A 271 14.18 15.86 -31.86
N CYS A 272 13.92 16.59 -30.77
CA CYS A 272 14.08 18.05 -30.69
C CYS A 272 15.09 18.45 -29.62
N TRP A 273 15.61 19.66 -29.74
CA TRP A 273 16.48 20.33 -28.79
C TRP A 273 15.69 21.46 -28.10
N HIS A 274 15.29 21.22 -26.86
CA HIS A 274 14.66 22.21 -26.00
C HIS A 274 15.70 23.27 -25.61
N GLN A 275 15.34 24.53 -25.80
CA GLN A 275 16.19 25.67 -25.52
C GLN A 275 16.21 25.93 -24.00
N GLY A 276 17.40 26.06 -23.41
CA GLY A 276 17.60 26.22 -21.98
C GLY A 276 17.80 24.91 -21.20
N GLU A 277 18.18 25.03 -19.92
CA GLU A 277 18.37 23.87 -19.05
C GLU A 277 17.04 23.19 -18.69
N GLY A 278 17.09 21.92 -18.26
CA GLY A 278 15.93 21.22 -17.72
C GLY A 278 15.28 21.99 -16.58
N ALA A 279 14.02 22.43 -16.76
CA ALA A 279 13.33 23.27 -15.80
C ALA A 279 13.35 22.67 -14.38
N VAL A 280 13.90 23.43 -13.43
CA VAL A 280 13.49 23.35 -12.04
C VAL A 280 12.17 24.07 -11.97
N LEU A 281 11.09 23.34 -11.67
CA LEU A 281 9.77 23.94 -11.54
C LEU A 281 9.83 25.15 -10.62
N SER A 282 9.32 26.27 -11.09
CA SER A 282 9.04 27.45 -10.28
C SER A 282 8.03 27.10 -9.17
N GLU A 283 7.92 27.99 -8.17
CA GLU A 283 6.92 27.83 -7.11
C GLU A 283 5.50 27.82 -7.69
N ASP A 284 5.22 28.68 -8.67
CA ASP A 284 3.92 28.77 -9.35
C ASP A 284 3.61 27.51 -10.18
N GLU A 285 4.58 26.97 -10.94
CA GLU A 285 4.40 25.70 -11.66
C GLU A 285 4.20 24.52 -10.70
N THR A 286 4.88 24.53 -9.55
CA THR A 286 4.69 23.52 -8.50
C THR A 286 3.29 23.59 -7.90
N ILE A 287 2.78 24.79 -7.64
CA ILE A 287 1.41 25.03 -7.15
C ILE A 287 0.40 24.62 -8.22
N SER A 288 0.60 25.02 -9.47
CA SER A 288 -0.26 24.65 -10.60
C SER A 288 -0.39 23.14 -10.72
N LEU A 289 0.72 22.39 -10.74
CA LEU A 289 0.66 20.92 -10.80
C LEU A 289 -0.07 20.28 -9.61
N ALA A 290 0.04 20.87 -8.42
CA ALA A 290 -0.69 20.38 -7.25
C ALA A 290 -2.21 20.59 -7.40
N GLN A 291 -2.64 21.74 -7.92
CA GLN A 291 -4.06 22.05 -8.19
C GLN A 291 -4.61 21.20 -9.35
N GLN A 292 -3.85 21.09 -10.44
CA GLN A 292 -4.24 20.29 -11.61
C GLN A 292 -4.38 18.81 -11.28
N ARG A 293 -3.64 18.30 -10.29
CA ARG A 293 -3.79 16.92 -9.82
C ARG A 293 -5.20 16.61 -9.30
N ASP A 294 -5.86 17.56 -8.65
CA ASP A 294 -7.23 17.38 -8.16
C ASP A 294 -8.21 17.31 -9.34
N LYS A 295 -8.05 18.17 -10.35
CA LYS A 295 -8.81 18.12 -11.60
C LYS A 295 -8.60 16.80 -12.34
N LEU A 296 -7.35 16.37 -12.49
CA LEU A 296 -7.00 15.08 -13.11
C LEU A 296 -7.66 13.89 -12.41
N SER A 297 -7.89 13.96 -11.09
CA SER A 297 -8.59 12.88 -10.38
C SER A 297 -10.02 12.67 -10.90
N HIS A 298 -10.68 13.72 -11.39
CA HIS A 298 -12.02 13.64 -11.98
C HIS A 298 -12.01 13.13 -13.42
N LEU A 299 -10.94 13.39 -14.18
CA LEU A 299 -10.87 13.11 -15.62
C LEU A 299 -10.12 11.80 -15.96
N ILE A 300 -9.26 11.31 -15.06
CA ILE A 300 -8.46 10.10 -15.28
C ILE A 300 -8.80 9.04 -14.20
N PRO A 301 -9.35 7.87 -14.57
CA PRO A 301 -9.64 6.73 -13.71
C PRO A 301 -8.39 5.95 -13.30
N ASP A 302 -7.44 6.67 -12.69
CA ASP A 302 -6.22 6.11 -12.09
C ASP A 302 -6.30 6.14 -10.56
N ARG A 303 -6.20 4.95 -9.93
CA ARG A 303 -6.20 4.77 -8.48
C ARG A 303 -5.10 5.57 -7.74
N ARG A 304 -4.07 6.06 -8.45
CA ARG A 304 -3.00 6.92 -7.90
C ARG A 304 -3.42 8.39 -7.81
N LEU A 305 -4.45 8.80 -8.56
CA LEU A 305 -5.02 10.15 -8.55
C LEU A 305 -6.30 10.20 -7.68
N ARG A 306 -7.03 9.08 -7.61
CA ARG A 306 -8.32 8.98 -6.90
C ARG A 306 -8.20 8.48 -5.47
N THR A 307 -9.18 8.85 -4.65
CA THR A 307 -9.42 8.25 -3.33
C THR A 307 -10.65 7.35 -3.40
N ALA A 308 -10.52 6.13 -2.86
CA ALA A 308 -11.63 5.18 -2.76
C ALA A 308 -12.46 5.51 -1.51
N SER A 309 -13.46 6.37 -1.67
CA SER A 309 -14.39 6.76 -0.62
C SER A 309 -15.81 6.28 -0.98
N PRO A 310 -16.57 5.68 -0.05
CA PRO A 310 -17.95 5.29 -0.30
C PRO A 310 -18.81 6.44 -0.81
N GLY A 311 -19.63 6.19 -1.82
CA GLY A 311 -20.53 7.18 -2.44
C GLY A 311 -19.85 8.23 -3.34
N ARG A 312 -18.52 8.21 -3.50
CA ARG A 312 -17.82 9.17 -4.36
C ARG A 312 -17.82 8.71 -5.81
N SER A 313 -18.28 9.61 -6.70
CA SER A 313 -18.22 9.44 -8.16
C SER A 313 -17.33 10.52 -8.80
N TYR A 314 -16.89 10.26 -10.03
CA TYR A 314 -16.00 11.14 -10.80
C TYR A 314 -16.61 11.41 -12.17
N VAL A 315 -16.16 12.48 -12.84
CA VAL A 315 -16.68 12.89 -14.15
C VAL A 315 -16.47 11.79 -15.18
N VAL A 316 -15.27 11.22 -15.22
CA VAL A 316 -14.96 10.03 -16.00
C VAL A 316 -15.02 8.82 -15.06
N PRO A 317 -16.01 7.92 -15.19
CA PRO A 317 -16.16 6.80 -14.27
C PRO A 317 -15.06 5.76 -14.48
N GLN A 318 -14.68 5.06 -13.42
CA GLN A 318 -13.80 3.90 -13.55
C GLN A 318 -14.52 2.73 -14.24
N PHE A 319 -15.78 2.49 -13.88
CA PHE A 319 -16.61 1.43 -14.44
C PHE A 319 -17.87 1.98 -15.10
N VAL A 320 -18.17 1.50 -16.29
CA VAL A 320 -19.48 1.64 -16.93
C VAL A 320 -20.12 0.26 -16.92
N VAL A 321 -21.13 0.07 -16.07
CA VAL A 321 -21.85 -1.20 -15.94
C VAL A 321 -23.10 -1.15 -16.80
N THR A 322 -23.08 -1.87 -17.91
CA THR A 322 -24.23 -2.00 -18.81
C THR A 322 -25.13 -3.14 -18.32
N VAL A 323 -26.36 -2.80 -17.93
CA VAL A 323 -27.41 -3.76 -17.58
C VAL A 323 -28.19 -4.09 -18.83
N GLU A 324 -28.07 -5.34 -19.28
CA GLU A 324 -28.73 -5.86 -20.47
C GLU A 324 -30.08 -6.47 -20.07
N PRO A 325 -31.22 -5.87 -20.46
CA PRO A 325 -32.53 -6.29 -19.93
C PRO A 325 -32.94 -7.70 -20.36
N GLY A 326 -32.48 -8.16 -21.53
CA GLY A 326 -32.88 -9.46 -22.08
C GLY A 326 -34.41 -9.63 -22.09
N HIS A 327 -34.89 -10.70 -21.45
CA HIS A 327 -36.31 -10.99 -21.27
C HIS A 327 -36.86 -10.58 -19.89
N ALA A 328 -36.05 -9.96 -19.03
CA ALA A 328 -36.48 -9.52 -17.72
C ALA A 328 -37.56 -8.42 -17.85
N ASP A 329 -38.45 -8.35 -16.88
CA ASP A 329 -39.36 -7.23 -16.74
C ASP A 329 -38.65 -6.02 -16.11
N GLU A 330 -39.35 -4.90 -15.99
CA GLU A 330 -38.78 -3.69 -15.40
C GLU A 330 -38.39 -3.87 -13.92
N GLU A 331 -39.02 -4.80 -13.20
CA GLU A 331 -38.67 -5.07 -11.79
C GLU A 331 -37.33 -5.79 -11.70
N GLY A 332 -37.11 -6.84 -12.51
CA GLY A 332 -35.81 -7.53 -12.57
C GLY A 332 -34.67 -6.64 -13.07
N VAL A 333 -34.94 -5.70 -13.98
CA VAL A 333 -33.95 -4.69 -14.40
C VAL A 333 -33.63 -3.75 -13.24
N LEU A 334 -34.64 -3.22 -12.55
CA LEU A 334 -34.47 -2.33 -11.40
C LEU A 334 -33.65 -3.01 -10.30
N ASP A 335 -34.00 -4.24 -9.92
CA ASP A 335 -33.28 -5.02 -8.90
C ASP A 335 -31.80 -5.19 -9.25
N THR A 336 -31.49 -5.45 -10.53
CA THR A 336 -30.10 -5.58 -10.99
C THR A 336 -29.35 -4.25 -10.88
N VAL A 337 -29.99 -3.14 -11.28
CA VAL A 337 -29.42 -1.79 -11.15
C VAL A 337 -29.14 -1.46 -9.68
N GLU A 338 -30.09 -1.73 -8.78
CA GLU A 338 -29.92 -1.48 -7.35
C GLU A 338 -28.77 -2.31 -6.76
N GLN A 339 -28.63 -3.57 -7.15
CA GLN A 339 -27.49 -4.40 -6.72
C GLN A 339 -26.14 -3.88 -7.24
N VAL A 340 -26.10 -3.37 -8.48
CA VAL A 340 -24.89 -2.72 -9.03
C VAL A 340 -24.55 -1.47 -8.23
N LEU A 341 -25.52 -0.62 -7.92
CA LEU A 341 -25.33 0.60 -7.13
C LEU A 341 -24.92 0.30 -5.68
N ALA A 342 -25.30 -0.86 -5.16
CA ALA A 342 -24.90 -1.39 -3.85
C ALA A 342 -23.49 -2.03 -3.82
N SER A 343 -22.74 -1.98 -4.93
CA SER A 343 -21.36 -2.45 -4.98
C SER A 343 -20.44 -1.68 -4.01
N ASN A 344 -19.38 -2.36 -3.55
CA ASN A 344 -18.28 -1.73 -2.79
C ASN A 344 -17.42 -0.80 -3.66
N VAL A 345 -17.61 -0.84 -4.98
CA VAL A 345 -16.99 0.09 -5.92
C VAL A 345 -18.03 1.16 -6.25
N HIS A 346 -17.77 2.41 -5.85
CA HIS A 346 -18.70 3.52 -6.06
C HIS A 346 -18.34 4.42 -7.25
N ASP A 347 -17.12 4.27 -7.78
CA ASP A 347 -16.63 4.93 -8.98
C ASP A 347 -17.16 4.22 -10.24
N LEU A 348 -18.48 4.26 -10.39
CA LEU A 348 -19.19 3.62 -11.47
C LEU A 348 -20.36 4.47 -11.95
N VAL A 349 -20.77 4.21 -13.18
CA VAL A 349 -22.08 4.56 -13.73
C VAL A 349 -22.76 3.28 -14.22
N THR A 350 -24.08 3.24 -14.12
CA THR A 350 -24.92 2.16 -14.61
C THR A 350 -25.67 2.64 -15.85
N TRP A 351 -25.49 1.93 -16.96
CA TRP A 351 -26.21 2.16 -18.21
C TRP A 351 -27.23 1.04 -18.41
N VAL A 352 -28.51 1.37 -18.51
CA VAL A 352 -29.56 0.40 -18.80
C VAL A 352 -29.84 0.42 -20.30
N ASP A 353 -29.62 -0.70 -20.95
CA ASP A 353 -29.91 -0.84 -22.38
C ASP A 353 -31.43 -0.84 -22.61
N GLU A 354 -31.91 0.02 -23.50
CA GLU A 354 -33.32 0.12 -23.87
C GLU A 354 -33.67 -0.92 -24.95
N ARG A 355 -34.76 -1.68 -24.72
CA ARG A 355 -35.25 -2.66 -25.69
C ARG A 355 -35.84 -1.95 -26.91
N PRO A 356 -35.64 -2.47 -28.14
CA PRO A 356 -36.24 -1.89 -29.33
C PRO A 356 -37.78 -1.79 -29.21
N GLY A 357 -38.32 -0.57 -29.28
CA GLY A 357 -39.76 -0.31 -29.23
C GLY A 357 -40.36 -0.16 -27.83
N GLU A 358 -39.57 -0.30 -26.77
CA GLU A 358 -39.97 0.02 -25.40
C GLU A 358 -39.35 1.35 -24.95
N GLN A 359 -40.07 2.10 -24.10
CA GLN A 359 -39.63 3.42 -23.62
C GLN A 359 -39.21 3.42 -22.14
N PHE A 360 -39.30 2.28 -21.44
CA PHE A 360 -38.93 2.11 -20.02
C PHE A 360 -39.29 3.32 -19.11
N GLU A 361 -40.46 3.93 -19.32
CA GLU A 361 -40.84 5.21 -18.71
C GLU A 361 -40.90 5.13 -17.18
N ARG A 362 -41.32 3.99 -16.64
CA ARG A 362 -41.34 3.77 -15.19
C ARG A 362 -39.92 3.65 -14.64
N LEU A 363 -39.04 2.88 -15.27
CA LEU A 363 -37.62 2.81 -14.87
C LEU A 363 -36.95 4.18 -14.93
N ARG A 364 -37.19 4.95 -16.01
CA ARG A 364 -36.70 6.34 -16.10
C ARG A 364 -37.14 7.14 -14.89
N ARG A 365 -38.43 7.18 -14.56
CA ARG A 365 -38.93 7.93 -13.38
C ARG A 365 -38.35 7.47 -12.05
N LEU A 366 -38.09 6.18 -11.87
CA LEU A 366 -37.54 5.64 -10.63
C LEU A 366 -36.04 5.90 -10.49
N LEU A 367 -35.30 5.88 -11.60
CA LEU A 367 -33.83 5.95 -11.63
C LEU A 367 -33.30 7.37 -11.88
N ASP A 368 -34.09 8.28 -12.48
CA ASP A 368 -33.71 9.66 -12.78
C ASP A 368 -33.11 10.45 -11.60
N PRO A 369 -33.54 10.24 -10.33
CA PRO A 369 -32.92 10.93 -9.20
C PRO A 369 -31.47 10.53 -8.89
N ASP A 370 -30.97 9.37 -9.34
CA ASP A 370 -29.58 8.95 -9.11
C ASP A 370 -28.69 9.36 -10.30
N PRO A 371 -27.73 10.29 -10.12
CA PRO A 371 -26.90 10.80 -11.21
C PRO A 371 -25.93 9.76 -11.79
N ARG A 372 -25.85 8.56 -11.20
CA ARG A 372 -25.01 7.46 -11.68
C ARG A 372 -25.75 6.54 -12.64
N VAL A 373 -27.05 6.71 -12.85
CA VAL A 373 -27.85 5.83 -13.71
C VAL A 373 -28.27 6.56 -14.98
N SER A 374 -28.21 5.86 -16.11
CA SER A 374 -28.67 6.36 -17.40
C SER A 374 -29.36 5.26 -18.19
N VAL A 375 -30.42 5.59 -18.90
CA VAL A 375 -31.17 4.67 -19.77
C VAL A 375 -31.01 5.12 -21.21
N GLY A 376 -30.54 4.24 -22.09
CA GLY A 376 -30.36 4.60 -23.50
C GLY A 376 -30.22 3.40 -24.42
N VAL A 377 -30.02 3.67 -25.70
CA VAL A 377 -30.01 2.64 -26.75
C VAL A 377 -28.93 1.60 -26.49
N ALA A 378 -29.25 0.34 -26.77
CA ALA A 378 -28.34 -0.79 -26.63
C ALA A 378 -26.99 -0.55 -27.33
N GLY A 379 -25.89 -0.78 -26.60
CA GLY A 379 -24.53 -0.52 -27.09
C GLY A 379 -24.12 0.95 -27.14
N GLY A 380 -24.94 1.86 -26.62
CA GLY A 380 -24.67 3.30 -26.50
C GLY A 380 -23.71 3.67 -25.36
N ALA A 381 -23.56 2.80 -24.35
CA ALA A 381 -22.75 3.07 -23.16
C ALA A 381 -21.30 3.50 -23.46
N ALA A 382 -20.65 2.84 -24.42
CA ALA A 382 -19.28 3.17 -24.82
C ALA A 382 -19.15 4.53 -25.54
N LEU A 383 -20.22 5.01 -26.19
CA LEU A 383 -20.23 6.34 -26.81
C LEU A 383 -20.57 7.43 -25.79
N ALA A 384 -21.40 7.12 -24.79
CA ALA A 384 -21.73 8.03 -23.70
C ALA A 384 -20.55 8.23 -22.73
N TYR A 385 -19.77 7.17 -22.49
CA TYR A 385 -18.63 7.18 -21.57
C TYR A 385 -17.35 6.65 -22.23
N PRO A 386 -16.83 7.34 -23.27
CA PRO A 386 -15.72 6.84 -24.09
C PRO A 386 -14.36 6.79 -23.36
N ALA A 387 -14.21 7.56 -22.27
CA ALA A 387 -12.98 7.63 -21.49
C ALA A 387 -12.98 6.70 -20.27
N ALA A 388 -14.01 5.85 -20.10
CA ALA A 388 -14.09 4.92 -18.97
C ALA A 388 -12.99 3.86 -19.06
N ALA A 389 -12.44 3.46 -17.90
CA ALA A 389 -11.38 2.45 -17.88
C ALA A 389 -11.90 1.05 -18.22
N PHE A 390 -13.09 0.71 -17.71
CA PHE A 390 -13.69 -0.61 -17.85
C PHE A 390 -15.17 -0.52 -18.23
N HIS A 391 -15.57 -1.33 -19.20
CA HIS A 391 -16.96 -1.61 -19.54
C HIS A 391 -17.31 -3.00 -19.02
N VAL A 392 -18.37 -3.08 -18.23
CA VAL A 392 -18.86 -4.33 -17.64
C VAL A 392 -20.24 -4.60 -18.20
N ARG A 393 -20.50 -5.83 -18.66
CA ARG A 393 -21.81 -6.28 -19.14
C ARG A 393 -22.44 -7.20 -18.11
N VAL A 394 -23.67 -6.90 -17.73
CA VAL A 394 -24.43 -7.61 -16.70
C VAL A 394 -25.84 -7.89 -17.22
N PRO A 395 -26.22 -9.16 -17.45
CA PRO A 395 -27.60 -9.51 -17.74
C PRO A 395 -28.53 -9.18 -16.56
N ALA A 396 -29.71 -8.64 -16.82
CA ALA A 396 -30.74 -8.46 -15.80
C ALA A 396 -31.13 -9.81 -15.17
N GLY A 397 -31.26 -9.84 -13.85
CA GLY A 397 -31.48 -11.07 -13.06
C GLY A 397 -30.21 -11.76 -12.57
N ALA A 398 -29.03 -11.26 -12.95
CA ALA A 398 -27.76 -11.71 -12.39
C ALA A 398 -27.64 -11.33 -10.89
N ASP A 399 -27.19 -12.27 -10.06
CA ASP A 399 -26.88 -12.03 -8.63
C ASP A 399 -25.56 -11.26 -8.49
N ILE A 400 -25.65 -9.93 -8.28
CA ILE A 400 -24.49 -9.04 -8.21
C ILE A 400 -24.05 -8.83 -6.77
N ARG A 401 -22.99 -9.54 -6.40
CA ARG A 401 -22.39 -9.42 -5.06
C ARG A 401 -21.57 -8.13 -4.91
N PRO A 402 -21.48 -7.54 -3.70
CA PRO A 402 -20.85 -6.23 -3.51
C PRO A 402 -19.38 -6.12 -3.98
N ARG A 403 -18.62 -7.21 -3.98
CA ARG A 403 -17.20 -7.23 -4.40
C ARG A 403 -16.95 -7.67 -5.84
N MET A 404 -18.00 -7.92 -6.63
CA MET A 404 -17.87 -8.48 -7.99
C MET A 404 -16.98 -7.61 -8.89
N LEU A 405 -17.21 -6.29 -8.95
CA LEU A 405 -16.46 -5.38 -9.81
C LEU A 405 -14.97 -5.32 -9.46
N ASP A 406 -14.62 -5.28 -8.17
CA ASP A 406 -13.21 -5.31 -7.74
C ASP A 406 -12.55 -6.67 -8.05
N ARG A 407 -13.28 -7.78 -7.92
CA ARG A 407 -12.78 -9.12 -8.32
C ARG A 407 -12.55 -9.21 -9.82
N LEU A 408 -13.51 -8.78 -10.62
CA LEU A 408 -13.40 -8.71 -12.09
C LEU A 408 -12.14 -7.93 -12.48
N GLN A 409 -11.97 -6.71 -11.95
CA GLN A 409 -10.80 -5.90 -12.23
C GLN A 409 -9.49 -6.56 -11.79
N ASN A 410 -9.43 -7.12 -10.57
CA ASN A 410 -8.20 -7.69 -10.02
C ASN A 410 -7.78 -8.97 -10.75
N GLN A 411 -8.73 -9.83 -11.12
CA GLN A 411 -8.45 -11.06 -11.86
C GLN A 411 -8.16 -10.79 -13.34
N LEU A 412 -8.78 -9.76 -13.94
CA LEU A 412 -8.51 -9.36 -15.33
C LEU A 412 -7.02 -9.09 -15.55
N GLY A 413 -6.30 -8.59 -14.54
CA GLY A 413 -4.86 -8.37 -14.63
C GLY A 413 -4.52 -7.42 -15.77
N THR A 414 -3.70 -7.86 -16.74
CA THR A 414 -3.35 -7.08 -17.94
C THR A 414 -4.12 -7.52 -19.20
N ALA A 415 -5.09 -8.42 -19.07
CA ALA A 415 -5.90 -8.88 -20.20
C ALA A 415 -6.83 -7.78 -20.73
N ALA A 416 -7.21 -7.88 -22.00
CA ALA A 416 -8.08 -6.91 -22.68
C ALA A 416 -9.55 -7.09 -22.28
N ALA A 417 -9.97 -8.34 -22.10
CA ALA A 417 -11.29 -8.69 -21.57
C ALA A 417 -11.24 -9.96 -20.73
N GLY A 418 -12.28 -10.17 -19.94
CA GLY A 418 -12.52 -11.43 -19.29
C GLY A 418 -14.00 -11.62 -19.03
N GLU A 419 -14.40 -12.89 -18.94
CA GLU A 419 -15.78 -13.30 -18.72
C GLU A 419 -15.84 -14.25 -17.53
N SER A 420 -16.97 -14.26 -16.83
CA SER A 420 -17.19 -15.14 -15.69
C SER A 420 -18.63 -15.63 -15.68
N ASP A 421 -18.80 -16.93 -15.51
CA ASP A 421 -20.11 -17.53 -15.25
C ASP A 421 -20.41 -17.40 -13.75
N LEU A 422 -21.49 -16.70 -13.40
CA LEU A 422 -21.96 -16.55 -12.03
C LEU A 422 -22.68 -17.81 -11.56
N ALA A 423 -22.71 -18.04 -10.25
CA ALA A 423 -23.52 -19.10 -9.64
C ALA A 423 -25.02 -19.01 -9.96
N SER A 424 -25.51 -17.82 -10.33
CA SER A 424 -26.88 -17.60 -10.81
C SER A 424 -27.14 -18.15 -12.23
N GLY A 425 -26.12 -18.65 -12.92
CA GLY A 425 -26.20 -19.12 -14.30
C GLY A 425 -26.05 -18.02 -15.36
N HIS A 426 -25.88 -16.76 -14.94
CA HIS A 426 -25.65 -15.63 -15.83
C HIS A 426 -24.16 -15.44 -16.11
N ARG A 427 -23.83 -15.04 -17.33
CA ARG A 427 -22.45 -14.72 -17.74
C ARG A 427 -22.25 -13.21 -17.69
N VAL A 428 -21.24 -12.77 -16.94
CA VAL A 428 -20.83 -11.35 -16.89
C VAL A 428 -19.49 -11.17 -17.56
N GLY A 429 -19.24 -9.98 -18.12
CA GLY A 429 -18.00 -9.68 -18.81
C GLY A 429 -17.42 -8.33 -18.38
N ILE A 430 -16.09 -8.22 -18.32
CA ILE A 430 -15.36 -6.96 -18.14
C ILE A 430 -14.41 -6.77 -19.33
N THR A 431 -14.38 -5.58 -19.91
CA THR A 431 -13.51 -5.22 -21.04
C THR A 431 -12.87 -3.86 -20.81
N ARG A 432 -11.61 -3.69 -21.20
CA ARG A 432 -10.91 -2.39 -21.14
C ARG A 432 -11.45 -1.42 -22.17
N GLY A 433 -11.60 -0.14 -21.82
CA GLY A 433 -12.08 0.91 -22.73
C GLY A 433 -11.36 0.90 -24.08
N TRP A 434 -10.03 0.89 -24.07
CA TRP A 434 -9.21 0.89 -25.29
C TRP A 434 -9.55 -0.29 -26.22
N ALA A 435 -9.84 -1.46 -25.66
CA ALA A 435 -10.15 -2.66 -26.42
C ALA A 435 -11.56 -2.60 -27.01
N VAL A 436 -12.53 -2.05 -26.26
CA VAL A 436 -13.89 -1.77 -26.77
C VAL A 436 -13.82 -0.86 -27.99
N HIS A 437 -13.07 0.23 -27.91
CA HIS A 437 -13.03 1.22 -28.99
C HIS A 437 -12.28 0.72 -30.23
N ARG A 438 -11.21 -0.07 -30.08
CA ARG A 438 -10.56 -0.71 -31.24
C ARG A 438 -11.44 -1.74 -31.93
N ALA A 439 -12.13 -2.59 -31.17
CA ALA A 439 -13.09 -3.54 -31.71
C ALA A 439 -14.20 -2.81 -32.50
N ARG A 440 -14.76 -1.74 -31.93
CA ARG A 440 -15.80 -0.93 -32.60
C ARG A 440 -15.30 -0.25 -33.87
N ARG A 441 -14.12 0.37 -33.86
CA ARG A 441 -13.58 1.11 -35.02
C ARG A 441 -13.21 0.18 -36.18
N SER A 442 -12.65 -0.98 -35.87
CA SER A 442 -12.21 -1.96 -36.87
C SER A 442 -13.29 -2.93 -37.33
N GLY A 443 -14.41 -3.05 -36.58
CA GLY A 443 -15.43 -4.09 -36.80
C GLY A 443 -14.97 -5.50 -36.41
N ARG A 444 -13.89 -5.62 -35.64
CA ARG A 444 -13.25 -6.89 -35.25
C ARG A 444 -13.50 -7.20 -33.77
N THR A 445 -13.08 -8.39 -33.33
CA THR A 445 -13.30 -8.83 -31.94
C THR A 445 -12.22 -8.34 -30.99
N VAL A 446 -12.54 -8.19 -29.70
CA VAL A 446 -11.57 -7.78 -28.66
C VAL A 446 -10.39 -8.77 -28.57
N ALA A 447 -10.62 -10.06 -28.82
CA ALA A 447 -9.59 -11.10 -28.77
C ALA A 447 -8.45 -10.92 -29.79
N GLU A 448 -8.70 -10.14 -30.84
CA GLU A 448 -7.70 -9.83 -31.86
C GLU A 448 -6.74 -8.73 -31.40
N PHE A 449 -7.18 -7.86 -30.48
CA PHE A 449 -6.38 -6.77 -29.94
C PHE A 449 -5.74 -7.10 -28.58
N GLY A 450 -6.14 -8.17 -27.90
CA GLY A 450 -5.55 -8.57 -26.64
C GLY A 450 -6.08 -9.89 -26.11
N SER A 451 -5.49 -10.39 -25.01
CA SER A 451 -5.97 -11.65 -24.43
C SER A 451 -7.36 -11.49 -23.82
N VAL A 452 -8.21 -12.49 -24.08
CA VAL A 452 -9.46 -12.70 -23.36
C VAL A 452 -9.27 -13.90 -22.43
N ILE A 453 -9.66 -13.76 -21.17
CA ILE A 453 -9.45 -14.80 -20.15
C ILE A 453 -10.77 -15.17 -19.46
N GLU A 454 -10.89 -16.44 -19.06
CA GLU A 454 -11.94 -16.85 -18.14
C GLU A 454 -11.59 -16.40 -16.72
N LEU A 455 -12.57 -15.86 -16.03
CA LEU A 455 -12.51 -15.34 -14.67
C LEU A 455 -13.40 -16.19 -13.78
N ASP A 456 -13.08 -16.23 -12.50
CA ASP A 456 -13.85 -16.97 -11.50
C ASP A 456 -14.14 -16.04 -10.33
N VAL A 457 -15.19 -15.24 -10.49
CA VAL A 457 -15.55 -14.22 -9.49
C VAL A 457 -16.21 -14.80 -8.26
N ASP A 458 -16.62 -16.08 -8.28
CA ASP A 458 -17.31 -16.76 -7.20
C ASP A 458 -16.40 -17.65 -6.34
N SER A 459 -15.24 -18.09 -6.83
CA SER A 459 -14.35 -18.92 -6.01
C SER A 459 -13.66 -18.16 -4.88
N LEU A 460 -13.50 -18.88 -3.76
CA LEU A 460 -12.87 -18.42 -2.52
C LEU A 460 -11.33 -18.47 -2.57
N GLN A 461 -10.71 -18.60 -3.74
CA GLN A 461 -9.25 -18.61 -3.82
C GLN A 461 -8.69 -17.21 -3.58
N VAL A 462 -8.22 -16.98 -2.36
CA VAL A 462 -7.39 -15.84 -2.00
C VAL A 462 -6.01 -16.03 -2.64
N THR A 463 -5.86 -15.66 -3.90
CA THR A 463 -4.53 -15.35 -4.45
C THR A 463 -4.27 -13.87 -4.25
N GLN A 464 -3.69 -13.51 -3.09
CA GLN A 464 -2.93 -12.26 -2.97
C GLN A 464 -1.45 -12.60 -2.90
N GLU A 465 -0.81 -12.67 -4.07
CA GLU A 465 0.62 -12.41 -4.18
C GLU A 465 0.87 -10.95 -3.79
N ALA A 466 1.58 -10.75 -2.69
CA ALA A 466 2.10 -9.43 -2.34
C ALA A 466 3.06 -8.97 -3.44
N LYS A 467 2.71 -7.91 -4.19
CA LYS A 467 3.66 -7.18 -5.04
C LYS A 467 4.49 -6.24 -4.16
N PRO A 468 5.81 -6.42 -4.02
CA PRO A 468 6.67 -5.41 -3.45
C PRO A 468 7.19 -4.49 -4.55
N GLN A 469 7.48 -3.24 -4.18
CA GLN A 469 8.49 -2.38 -4.80
C GLN A 469 8.14 -1.69 -6.13
N GLY A 470 7.51 -0.50 -6.05
CA GLY A 470 7.50 0.47 -7.15
C GLY A 470 8.31 1.76 -6.87
N TRP A 471 8.35 2.21 -5.62
CA TRP A 471 8.79 3.59 -5.33
C TRP A 471 10.32 3.79 -5.22
N LEU A 472 11.09 2.74 -4.90
CA LEU A 472 12.54 2.88 -4.64
C LEU A 472 13.46 2.84 -5.89
N ALA A 473 12.96 2.48 -7.08
CA ALA A 473 13.79 2.40 -8.29
C ALA A 473 14.17 3.79 -8.86
N GLY A 474 13.47 4.84 -8.44
CA GLY A 474 13.58 6.20 -8.99
C GLY A 474 14.60 7.14 -8.33
N LYS A 475 15.19 6.80 -7.16
CA LYS A 475 16.02 7.76 -6.40
C LYS A 475 17.47 7.35 -6.10
N LEU A 476 17.92 6.17 -6.52
CA LEU A 476 19.33 5.76 -6.40
C LEU A 476 20.09 6.07 -7.69
N HIS A 477 21.24 6.75 -7.60
CA HIS A 477 22.15 7.02 -8.72
C HIS A 477 23.46 6.24 -8.57
N GLY A 478 24.06 5.84 -9.70
CA GLY A 478 25.39 5.23 -9.75
C GLY A 478 25.47 3.74 -9.35
N PRO A 479 26.62 3.28 -8.79
CA PRO A 479 26.94 1.85 -8.59
C PRO A 479 25.92 1.06 -7.77
N ALA A 480 25.23 1.70 -6.83
CA ALA A 480 24.23 1.08 -5.95
C ALA A 480 22.92 0.72 -6.70
N LYS A 481 22.48 1.54 -7.66
CA LYS A 481 21.33 1.25 -8.54
C LYS A 481 21.62 0.02 -9.42
N ARG A 482 22.85 -0.09 -9.93
CA ARG A 482 23.32 -1.23 -10.74
C ARG A 482 23.37 -2.54 -9.92
N PHE A 483 23.78 -2.49 -8.64
CA PHE A 483 23.82 -3.67 -7.76
C PHE A 483 22.41 -4.21 -7.42
N LEU A 484 21.49 -3.33 -7.03
CA LEU A 484 20.10 -3.70 -6.70
C LEU A 484 19.33 -4.23 -7.92
N ARG A 485 19.52 -3.63 -9.10
CA ARG A 485 18.95 -4.13 -10.36
C ARG A 485 19.52 -5.50 -10.76
N LEU A 486 20.83 -5.72 -10.57
CA LEU A 486 21.48 -7.00 -10.89
C LEU A 486 20.99 -8.13 -9.96
N TRP A 487 20.82 -7.85 -8.66
CA TRP A 487 20.32 -8.79 -7.66
C TRP A 487 18.84 -9.15 -7.88
N ALA A 488 17.99 -8.15 -8.16
CA ALA A 488 16.58 -8.35 -8.49
C ALA A 488 16.37 -9.11 -9.82
N ARG A 489 17.28 -8.94 -10.79
CA ARG A 489 17.27 -9.68 -12.07
C ARG A 489 17.78 -11.12 -11.90
N MET A 490 18.77 -11.36 -11.04
CA MET A 490 19.23 -12.72 -10.68
C MET A 490 18.12 -13.53 -9.95
N ARG A 491 17.40 -12.90 -9.02
CA ARG A 491 16.31 -13.54 -8.26
C ARG A 491 15.13 -13.93 -9.16
N ARG A 492 14.82 -13.13 -10.18
CA ARG A 492 13.82 -13.46 -11.22
C ARG A 492 14.23 -14.64 -12.08
N HIS A 493 15.49 -14.70 -12.51
CA HIS A 493 15.98 -15.83 -13.33
C HIS A 493 16.07 -17.16 -12.56
N LEU A 494 16.38 -17.12 -11.25
CA LEU A 494 16.32 -18.29 -10.37
C LEU A 494 14.90 -18.83 -10.16
N GLY A 495 13.89 -17.95 -10.12
CA GLY A 495 12.47 -18.31 -10.02
C GLY A 495 11.93 -19.01 -11.27
N THR A 496 12.30 -18.54 -12.47
CA THR A 496 11.97 -19.22 -13.74
C THR A 496 12.64 -20.59 -13.89
N LEU A 497 13.80 -20.81 -13.25
CA LEU A 497 14.48 -22.11 -13.28
C LEU A 497 13.69 -23.19 -12.52
N PHE A 498 13.00 -22.79 -11.44
CA PHE A 498 12.16 -23.68 -10.62
C PHE A 498 10.90 -24.16 -11.36
N VAL A 499 10.40 -23.34 -12.29
CA VAL A 499 9.24 -23.67 -13.13
C VAL A 499 9.65 -24.59 -14.30
N ALA A 500 10.87 -24.44 -14.84
CA ALA A 500 11.37 -25.28 -15.92
C ALA A 500 11.68 -26.73 -15.47
N VAL A 501 12.13 -26.93 -14.23
CA VAL A 501 12.46 -28.26 -13.67
C VAL A 501 11.21 -29.13 -13.48
N ARG A 502 10.02 -28.53 -13.30
CA ARG A 502 8.75 -29.26 -13.12
C ARG A 502 8.15 -29.86 -14.40
N ARG A 503 8.73 -29.60 -15.59
CA ARG A 503 8.21 -30.10 -16.89
C ARG A 503 9.05 -31.19 -17.57
N ILE A 504 10.17 -31.63 -16.99
CA ILE A 504 11.06 -32.61 -17.63
C ILE A 504 10.65 -34.04 -17.23
N ARG A 505 10.21 -34.84 -18.21
CA ARG A 505 9.73 -36.22 -18.01
C ARG A 505 10.80 -37.31 -18.23
N ARG A 506 12.08 -36.98 -18.48
CA ARG A 506 13.15 -37.99 -18.70
C ARG A 506 14.47 -37.67 -17.97
N PRO A 507 15.17 -38.66 -17.36
CA PRO A 507 16.35 -38.42 -16.51
C PRO A 507 17.61 -37.88 -17.22
N GLY A 508 17.74 -38.08 -18.54
CA GLY A 508 18.97 -37.77 -19.28
C GLY A 508 19.26 -36.28 -19.53
N ASP A 509 18.26 -35.41 -19.44
CA ASP A 509 18.37 -33.98 -19.81
C ASP A 509 18.84 -33.08 -18.64
N VAL A 510 18.78 -33.59 -17.41
CA VAL A 510 19.13 -32.85 -16.19
C VAL A 510 20.64 -32.56 -16.12
N ALA A 511 21.49 -33.50 -16.53
CA ALA A 511 22.95 -33.38 -16.44
C ALA A 511 23.53 -32.32 -17.39
N ARG A 512 22.95 -32.14 -18.58
CA ARG A 512 23.39 -31.11 -19.56
C ARG A 512 23.01 -29.70 -19.15
N LEU A 513 21.86 -29.53 -18.49
CA LEU A 513 21.37 -28.23 -18.04
C LEU A 513 22.17 -27.70 -16.83
N VAL A 514 22.49 -28.56 -15.86
CA VAL A 514 23.27 -28.21 -14.65
C VAL A 514 24.70 -27.80 -14.99
N GLY A 515 25.36 -28.51 -15.92
CA GLY A 515 26.74 -28.20 -16.35
C GLY A 515 26.90 -26.90 -17.15
N THR A 516 25.80 -26.38 -17.71
CA THR A 516 25.78 -25.13 -18.48
C THR A 516 25.52 -23.92 -17.57
N ILE A 517 24.68 -24.10 -16.55
CA ILE A 517 24.33 -23.06 -15.56
C ILE A 517 25.50 -22.78 -14.60
N ALA A 518 26.21 -23.82 -14.16
CA ALA A 518 27.35 -23.66 -13.24
C ALA A 518 28.50 -22.82 -13.82
N ARG A 519 28.74 -22.91 -15.13
CA ARG A 519 29.77 -22.13 -15.84
C ARG A 519 29.38 -20.65 -16.03
N ALA A 520 28.08 -20.37 -16.21
CA ALA A 520 27.59 -19.01 -16.42
C ALA A 520 27.53 -18.16 -15.13
N VAL A 521 27.37 -18.80 -13.97
CA VAL A 521 27.24 -18.11 -12.67
C VAL A 521 28.61 -17.76 -12.07
N TRP A 522 29.61 -18.63 -12.23
CA TRP A 522 30.94 -18.47 -11.62
C TRP A 522 31.72 -17.23 -12.12
N TRP A 523 31.57 -16.87 -13.39
CA TRP A 523 32.26 -15.71 -13.98
C TRP A 523 31.67 -14.35 -13.55
N ARG A 524 30.38 -14.30 -13.17
CA ARG A 524 29.68 -13.04 -12.83
C ARG A 524 29.89 -12.57 -11.38
N VAL A 525 30.22 -13.46 -10.45
CA VAL A 525 30.34 -13.14 -9.01
C VAL A 525 31.64 -12.40 -8.66
N LYS A 526 32.73 -12.62 -9.39
CA LYS A 526 34.06 -12.05 -9.06
C LYS A 526 34.16 -10.53 -9.31
N ASN A 527 33.36 -9.98 -10.23
CA ASN A 527 33.43 -8.56 -10.65
C ASN A 527 32.71 -7.56 -9.72
N LEU A 528 31.91 -8.04 -8.75
CA LEU A 528 31.00 -7.20 -7.97
C LEU A 528 31.61 -6.64 -6.67
N ARG A 529 32.68 -7.29 -6.18
CA ARG A 529 33.30 -7.02 -4.87
C ARG A 529 34.12 -5.72 -4.83
N TRP A 530 34.59 -5.25 -5.99
CA TRP A 530 35.41 -4.04 -6.13
C TRP A 530 34.58 -2.74 -6.14
N LYS A 531 33.35 -2.78 -6.69
CA LYS A 531 32.47 -1.60 -6.83
C LYS A 531 31.80 -1.16 -5.52
N PHE A 532 31.74 -2.04 -4.51
CA PHE A 532 31.09 -1.80 -3.23
C PHE A 532 31.91 -0.88 -2.29
N ARG A 533 33.25 -0.93 -2.37
CA ARG A 533 34.13 -0.12 -1.49
C ARG A 533 34.14 1.37 -1.83
N SER A 534 34.02 1.74 -3.10
CA SER A 534 34.08 3.15 -3.55
C SER A 534 32.82 3.95 -3.22
N PHE A 535 31.66 3.28 -3.14
CA PHE A 535 30.37 3.91 -2.81
C PHE A 535 30.27 4.33 -1.33
N MET A 536 30.81 3.53 -0.41
CA MET A 536 30.78 3.81 1.03
C MET A 536 31.66 4.99 1.45
N TRP A 537 32.66 5.35 0.64
CA TRP A 537 33.56 6.47 0.92
C TRP A 537 32.94 7.83 0.55
N ALA A 538 32.24 7.93 -0.58
CA ALA A 538 31.58 9.16 -1.04
C ALA A 538 30.42 9.58 -0.11
N LEU A 539 29.65 8.62 0.40
CA LEU A 539 28.50 8.87 1.27
C LEU A 539 28.87 9.45 2.65
N ARG A 540 30.09 9.16 3.15
CA ARG A 540 30.58 9.67 4.44
C ARG A 540 30.97 11.15 4.39
N ARG A 541 31.30 11.69 3.21
CA ARG A 541 31.80 13.07 3.05
C ARG A 541 30.68 14.13 2.99
N ALA A 542 29.53 13.79 2.40
CA ALA A 542 28.38 14.69 2.24
C ALA A 542 27.55 14.93 3.53
N ARG A 543 27.78 14.14 4.59
CA ARG A 543 26.90 14.07 5.78
C ARG A 543 27.10 15.21 6.81
N LYS A 544 28.12 16.07 6.65
CA LYS A 544 28.52 17.07 7.67
C LYS A 544 27.75 18.41 7.64
N GLN A 545 27.06 18.80 6.56
CA GLN A 545 26.58 20.19 6.38
C GLN A 545 25.06 20.45 6.56
N TRP A 546 24.22 19.47 6.92
CA TRP A 546 22.75 19.67 6.91
C TRP A 546 22.12 20.12 8.26
N PRO A 547 21.06 20.97 8.27
CA PRO A 547 20.31 21.39 9.46
C PRO A 547 19.56 20.25 10.20
N ARG A 548 19.38 20.36 11.53
CA ARG A 548 18.79 19.33 12.41
C ARG A 548 17.32 18.98 12.08
N ARG A 549 16.48 19.95 11.69
CA ARG A 549 15.06 19.71 11.30
C ARG A 549 14.92 18.94 9.99
N ILE A 550 15.81 19.20 9.02
CA ILE A 550 15.87 18.46 7.74
C ILE A 550 16.41 17.04 7.99
N LYS A 551 17.44 16.86 8.83
CA LYS A 551 17.90 15.52 9.26
C LYS A 551 16.80 14.70 9.97
N LYS A 552 15.91 15.32 10.74
CA LYS A 552 14.78 14.68 11.44
C LYS A 552 13.65 14.29 10.48
N ARG A 553 13.21 15.22 9.61
CA ARG A 553 12.18 14.96 8.58
C ARG A 553 12.65 13.95 7.52
N LEU A 554 13.92 14.00 7.11
CA LEU A 554 14.50 13.06 6.15
C LEU A 554 14.63 11.63 6.74
N ARG A 555 14.88 11.47 8.04
CA ARG A 555 14.90 10.14 8.72
C ARG A 555 13.52 9.52 8.86
N ILE A 556 12.48 10.33 9.09
CA ILE A 556 11.07 9.91 9.11
C ILE A 556 10.61 9.50 7.70
N TRP A 557 11.00 10.29 6.70
CA TRP A 557 10.62 10.14 5.31
C TRP A 557 11.36 9.02 4.54
N LEU A 558 12.61 8.71 4.92
CA LEU A 558 13.39 7.59 4.36
C LEU A 558 13.05 6.21 4.96
N GLY A 559 12.12 6.13 5.92
CA GLY A 559 11.87 4.89 6.67
C GLY A 559 13.09 4.40 7.46
N LEU A 560 14.07 5.28 7.69
CA LEU A 560 15.30 5.01 8.43
C LEU A 560 15.16 5.29 9.94
N GLN A 561 13.92 5.34 10.39
CA GLN A 561 13.59 4.98 11.75
C GLN A 561 13.66 3.44 11.82
N PRO A 562 14.61 2.86 12.56
CA PRO A 562 14.55 1.42 12.85
C PRO A 562 13.17 1.11 13.47
N ARG A 563 12.70 -0.16 13.42
CA ARG A 563 11.43 -0.58 14.07
C ARG A 563 11.26 0.08 15.46
N SER A 564 12.35 0.18 16.19
CA SER A 564 12.52 0.84 17.48
C SER A 564 12.17 2.33 17.57
N GLN A 565 11.91 3.05 16.49
CA GLN A 565 11.68 4.50 16.49
C GLN A 565 10.21 4.85 16.13
N ARG A 566 9.52 3.99 15.36
CA ARG A 566 8.03 3.90 15.28
C ARG A 566 7.44 3.42 16.61
N TYR A 567 8.11 2.47 17.25
CA TYR A 567 7.87 2.07 18.63
C TYR A 567 7.84 3.27 19.58
N VAL A 568 8.63 4.33 19.34
CA VAL A 568 8.71 5.43 20.31
C VAL A 568 7.78 6.59 20.05
N GLN A 569 7.38 6.83 18.80
CA GLN A 569 6.21 7.70 18.56
C GLN A 569 4.92 7.08 19.14
N ARG A 570 4.94 5.76 19.44
CA ARG A 570 3.84 5.01 20.06
C ARG A 570 4.02 4.74 21.56
N LEU A 571 5.25 4.59 22.08
CA LEU A 571 5.54 4.65 23.53
C LEU A 571 5.13 6.02 24.09
N ALA A 572 5.23 7.08 23.29
CA ALA A 572 4.72 8.40 23.64
C ALA A 572 3.18 8.42 23.85
N ARG A 573 2.43 7.42 23.37
CA ARG A 573 0.97 7.30 23.58
C ARG A 573 0.62 6.68 24.95
N TYR A 574 1.57 6.01 25.61
CA TYR A 574 1.41 5.46 26.96
C TYR A 574 2.73 5.62 27.73
N PRO A 575 3.06 6.85 28.16
CA PRO A 575 4.33 7.12 28.81
C PRO A 575 4.48 6.20 30.02
N LEU A 576 5.69 5.65 30.20
CA LEU A 576 6.11 4.92 31.41
C LEU A 576 6.07 5.80 32.68
N GLY A 577 5.62 7.05 32.55
CA GLY A 577 5.70 8.10 33.57
C GLY A 577 7.10 8.70 33.74
N ALA A 578 8.13 8.11 33.12
CA ALA A 578 9.52 8.52 33.28
C ALA A 578 10.37 8.25 32.02
N GLU A 579 11.30 9.17 31.71
CA GLU A 579 12.40 8.93 30.76
C GLU A 579 13.62 8.29 31.47
N ILE A 580 14.16 7.20 30.89
CA ILE A 580 15.25 6.40 31.48
C ILE A 580 16.54 6.52 30.65
N VAL A 581 17.67 6.72 31.33
CA VAL A 581 19.02 6.69 30.72
C VAL A 581 19.93 5.73 31.47
N ALA A 582 20.62 4.85 30.75
CA ALA A 582 21.67 4.01 31.30
C ALA A 582 23.06 4.70 31.33
N ALA A 583 23.77 4.58 32.45
CA ALA A 583 25.08 5.16 32.76
C ALA A 583 26.05 4.07 33.25
N GLY A 584 26.80 3.48 32.33
CA GLY A 584 27.71 2.37 32.63
C GLY A 584 27.61 1.25 31.59
N ARG A 585 28.48 0.26 31.69
CA ARG A 585 28.55 -0.86 30.73
C ARG A 585 27.46 -1.90 31.01
N GLU A 586 27.20 -2.19 32.29
CA GLU A 586 26.20 -3.19 32.69
C GLU A 586 24.79 -2.63 32.48
N ALA A 587 24.56 -1.38 32.89
CA ALA A 587 23.31 -0.66 32.64
C ALA A 587 23.00 -0.52 31.15
N ALA A 588 24.02 -0.25 30.32
CA ALA A 588 23.84 -0.21 28.88
C ALA A 588 23.52 -1.60 28.29
N ALA A 589 24.08 -2.68 28.85
CA ALA A 589 23.81 -4.04 28.42
C ALA A 589 22.36 -4.46 28.72
N VAL A 590 21.83 -4.10 29.90
CA VAL A 590 20.44 -4.39 30.30
C VAL A 590 19.43 -3.90 29.26
N PHE A 591 19.68 -2.72 28.68
CA PHE A 591 18.80 -2.09 27.70
C PHE A 591 19.33 -2.14 26.26
N ALA A 592 20.33 -2.98 25.95
CA ALA A 592 20.97 -3.00 24.64
C ALA A 592 20.01 -3.36 23.47
N ALA A 593 18.88 -4.02 23.76
CA ALA A 593 17.81 -4.27 22.79
C ALA A 593 16.97 -3.02 22.45
N SER A 594 17.15 -1.91 23.16
CA SER A 594 16.49 -0.62 22.93
C SER A 594 17.48 0.41 22.41
N THR A 595 17.23 0.96 21.22
CA THR A 595 18.00 2.09 20.69
C THR A 595 17.74 3.41 21.43
N ARG A 596 16.88 3.43 22.46
CA ARG A 596 16.37 4.66 23.09
C ARG A 596 16.71 4.81 24.57
N VAL A 597 17.02 3.74 25.30
CA VAL A 597 17.27 3.83 26.76
C VAL A 597 18.73 4.15 27.11
N ALA A 598 19.62 4.38 26.14
CA ALA A 598 21.00 4.76 26.48
C ALA A 598 21.68 5.69 25.47
N THR A 599 22.17 6.84 25.94
CA THR A 599 23.62 7.06 26.17
C THR A 599 24.02 8.51 26.55
N HIS A 600 23.12 9.45 26.82
CA HIS A 600 23.56 10.83 27.10
C HIS A 600 22.79 11.50 28.23
N VAL A 601 23.54 12.03 29.20
CA VAL A 601 23.11 13.09 30.11
C VAL A 601 23.68 14.41 29.58
N GLY A 602 22.81 15.30 29.10
CA GLY A 602 23.05 16.73 28.91
C GLY A 602 24.08 17.20 27.87
N ASP A 603 23.60 17.85 26.79
CA ASP A 603 24.18 19.11 26.26
C ASP A 603 23.30 19.78 25.17
N ASP A 604 22.24 19.12 24.70
CA ASP A 604 21.27 19.69 23.75
C ASP A 604 19.96 19.99 24.50
N GLY A 605 19.75 21.24 24.93
CA GLY A 605 18.69 21.72 25.86
C GLY A 605 17.21 21.52 25.47
N ASP A 606 16.79 20.29 25.18
CA ASP A 606 15.42 19.91 24.78
C ASP A 606 15.01 18.49 25.24
N HIS A 607 15.77 17.80 26.11
CA HIS A 607 15.50 16.41 26.55
C HIS A 607 15.46 16.29 28.09
N HIS A 608 14.31 15.87 28.65
CA HIS A 608 14.05 15.72 30.08
C HIS A 608 14.25 14.25 30.51
N VAL A 609 15.18 13.96 31.41
CA VAL A 609 15.43 12.61 31.97
C VAL A 609 14.92 12.55 33.40
N ASP A 610 14.20 11.48 33.77
CA ASP A 610 13.65 11.30 35.12
C ASP A 610 14.44 10.27 35.95
N VAL A 611 14.99 9.22 35.31
CA VAL A 611 15.72 8.13 35.98
C VAL A 611 17.03 7.79 35.27
N VAL A 612 18.13 7.75 36.03
CA VAL A 612 19.47 7.30 35.60
C VAL A 612 19.75 5.91 36.19
N VAL A 613 20.01 4.94 35.33
CA VAL A 613 20.37 3.56 35.71
C VAL A 613 21.87 3.43 35.68
N ALA A 614 22.54 3.17 36.80
CA ALA A 614 23.99 3.16 36.88
C ALA A 614 24.57 1.83 37.35
N ASP A 615 25.78 1.50 36.90
CA ASP A 615 26.50 0.31 37.38
C ASP A 615 26.88 0.45 38.88
N SER A 616 27.09 1.68 39.36
CA SER A 616 27.44 2.00 40.75
C SER A 616 26.98 3.41 41.14
N ALA A 617 26.87 3.68 42.44
CA ALA A 617 26.55 5.01 42.96
C ALA A 617 27.50 6.10 42.42
N LYS A 618 28.80 5.81 42.34
CA LYS A 618 29.81 6.72 41.79
C LYS A 618 29.59 7.02 40.30
N ALA A 619 29.15 6.04 39.52
CA ALA A 619 28.81 6.24 38.10
C ALA A 619 27.56 7.11 37.94
N GLY A 620 26.56 6.92 38.82
CA GLY A 620 25.36 7.76 38.89
C GLY A 620 25.68 9.22 39.26
N GLU A 621 26.46 9.44 40.32
CA GLU A 621 26.90 10.78 40.73
C GLU A 621 27.69 11.50 39.64
N ALA A 622 28.59 10.78 38.95
CA ALA A 622 29.35 11.35 37.84
C ALA A 622 28.43 11.74 36.67
N ALA A 623 27.41 10.93 36.38
CA ALA A 623 26.43 11.22 35.33
C ALA A 623 25.58 12.47 35.64
N LEU A 624 25.38 12.81 36.91
CA LEU A 624 24.58 13.97 37.33
C LEU A 624 25.38 15.29 37.41
N ARG A 625 26.72 15.27 37.32
CA ARG A 625 27.57 16.48 37.36
C ARG A 625 27.46 17.26 36.04
N GLY A 626 26.44 18.12 35.92
CA GLY A 626 26.25 19.01 34.75
C GLY A 626 24.79 19.36 34.42
N ALA A 627 23.80 18.76 35.09
CA ALA A 627 22.39 19.07 34.86
C ALA A 627 21.99 20.42 35.50
N SER A 628 21.59 21.41 34.70
CA SER A 628 21.06 22.70 35.20
C SER A 628 19.52 22.73 35.21
N ASN A 629 18.96 23.05 36.39
CA ASN A 629 17.59 23.51 36.72
C ASN A 629 16.39 22.53 36.85
N GLU A 630 15.59 22.88 37.88
CA GLU A 630 14.20 22.55 38.29
C GLU A 630 13.76 21.11 38.62
N ARG A 631 14.30 20.04 38.01
CA ARG A 631 14.00 18.64 38.42
C ARG A 631 15.29 17.80 38.51
N GLN A 632 15.60 17.26 39.69
CA GLN A 632 16.74 16.37 39.87
C GLN A 632 16.39 14.94 39.41
N PRO A 633 17.16 14.33 38.48
CA PRO A 633 16.94 12.95 38.07
C PRO A 633 17.23 11.99 39.23
N LEU A 634 16.43 10.93 39.35
CA LEU A 634 16.66 9.85 40.31
C LEU A 634 17.72 8.86 39.80
N VAL A 635 18.44 8.20 40.72
CA VAL A 635 19.47 7.21 40.37
C VAL A 635 19.06 5.82 40.86
N ALA A 636 19.04 4.85 39.96
CA ALA A 636 18.90 3.43 40.27
C ALA A 636 20.25 2.73 40.04
N VAL A 637 20.81 2.08 41.06
CA VAL A 637 22.10 1.37 40.97
C VAL A 637 21.84 -0.13 40.75
N LEU A 638 22.29 -0.69 39.64
CA LEU A 638 22.00 -2.09 39.27
C LEU A 638 22.46 -3.12 40.31
N GLY A 639 23.62 -2.89 40.94
CA GLY A 639 24.16 -3.79 41.97
C GLY A 639 23.31 -3.86 43.24
N ASP A 640 22.45 -2.86 43.47
CA ASP A 640 21.56 -2.77 44.63
C ASP A 640 20.14 -3.31 44.30
N MET A 641 19.91 -3.72 43.06
CA MET A 641 18.63 -4.25 42.58
C MET A 641 18.58 -5.78 42.62
N SER A 642 17.38 -6.34 42.42
CA SER A 642 17.20 -7.79 42.23
C SER A 642 18.06 -8.31 41.07
N PRO A 643 18.65 -9.52 41.16
CA PRO A 643 19.40 -10.15 40.07
C PRO A 643 18.64 -10.16 38.73
N MET A 644 17.31 -10.26 38.77
CA MET A 644 16.46 -10.18 37.59
C MET A 644 16.63 -8.85 36.83
N ALA A 645 16.82 -7.72 37.52
CA ALA A 645 17.03 -6.41 36.90
C ALA A 645 18.34 -6.30 36.10
N SER A 646 19.32 -7.16 36.41
CA SER A 646 20.59 -7.25 35.67
C SER A 646 20.46 -8.05 34.36
N VAL A 647 19.36 -8.78 34.17
CA VAL A 647 19.12 -9.55 32.95
C VAL A 647 18.74 -8.63 31.80
N GLN A 648 19.43 -8.80 30.68
CA GLN A 648 19.17 -8.06 29.45
C GLN A 648 17.72 -8.23 28.99
N ALA A 649 17.05 -7.11 28.79
CA ALA A 649 15.68 -7.08 28.32
C ALA A 649 15.59 -7.26 26.80
N PHE A 650 14.50 -7.89 26.34
CA PHE A 650 14.25 -8.11 24.91
C PHE A 650 13.17 -7.17 24.36
N ASN A 651 13.24 -6.89 23.04
CA ASN A 651 12.22 -6.10 22.36
C ASN A 651 11.07 -7.02 21.89
N PRO A 652 9.85 -6.90 22.46
CA PRO A 652 8.74 -7.77 22.11
C PRO A 652 8.32 -7.69 20.64
N GLU A 653 8.46 -6.54 19.97
CA GLU A 653 8.17 -6.41 18.53
C GLU A 653 9.13 -7.22 17.64
N ALA A 654 10.36 -7.43 18.11
CA ALA A 654 11.38 -8.16 17.36
C ALA A 654 11.18 -9.68 17.45
N VAL A 655 10.49 -10.14 18.49
CA VAL A 655 10.27 -11.55 18.80
C VAL A 655 8.80 -11.94 18.74
N ASN A 656 7.96 -11.14 18.06
CA ASN A 656 6.50 -11.24 18.02
C ASN A 656 6.02 -12.71 18.04
N PRO A 657 5.13 -13.06 18.97
CA PRO A 657 4.62 -14.41 19.04
C PRO A 657 3.79 -14.75 17.77
N ILE A 658 3.99 -15.97 17.27
CA ILE A 658 3.22 -16.59 16.17
C ILE A 658 3.04 -18.05 16.59
N GLY A 659 1.83 -18.59 16.45
CA GLY A 659 1.49 -19.94 16.89
C GLY A 659 2.37 -21.04 16.28
N TRP A 660 2.42 -22.18 16.95
CA TRP A 660 3.12 -23.38 16.47
C TRP A 660 2.41 -24.02 15.26
N SER A 661 3.19 -24.56 14.32
CA SER A 661 2.67 -25.35 13.19
C SER A 661 3.34 -26.72 13.18
N ALA A 662 2.54 -27.79 13.14
CA ALA A 662 2.98 -29.19 13.22
C ALA A 662 3.81 -29.72 12.02
N GLY A 663 4.41 -28.84 11.21
CA GLY A 663 5.28 -29.22 10.09
C GLY A 663 6.72 -29.46 10.56
N PHE A 664 7.31 -30.59 10.16
CA PHE A 664 8.61 -31.07 10.60
C PHE A 664 9.74 -30.75 9.61
N GLU A 665 10.94 -30.41 10.12
CA GLU A 665 12.25 -30.98 9.75
C GLU A 665 13.26 -30.72 10.88
N PRO A 666 14.29 -31.56 11.09
CA PRO A 666 15.26 -31.38 12.18
C PRO A 666 16.05 -30.08 12.01
N VAL A 667 16.32 -29.41 13.14
CA VAL A 667 17.13 -28.18 13.21
C VAL A 667 18.42 -28.35 12.38
N PRO A 668 18.59 -27.62 11.27
CA PRO A 668 19.76 -27.76 10.41
C PRO A 668 21.05 -27.59 11.23
N ALA A 669 22.12 -28.32 10.91
CA ALA A 669 23.41 -28.18 11.60
C ALA A 669 23.94 -26.73 11.60
N SER A 670 23.53 -25.92 10.60
CA SER A 670 23.80 -24.48 10.54
C SER A 670 23.12 -23.68 11.66
N VAL A 671 21.89 -24.03 12.06
CA VAL A 671 21.18 -23.38 13.18
C VAL A 671 21.82 -23.76 14.51
N ARG A 672 22.28 -25.01 14.69
CA ARG A 672 23.09 -25.40 15.87
C ARG A 672 24.37 -24.57 16.00
N SER A 673 25.04 -24.24 14.89
CA SER A 673 26.23 -23.36 14.92
C SER A 673 25.91 -21.88 15.20
N LEU A 674 24.71 -21.41 14.84
CA LEU A 674 24.20 -20.06 15.15
C LEU A 674 23.73 -19.94 16.61
N LEU A 675 23.21 -21.04 17.17
CA LEU A 675 22.85 -21.24 18.57
C LEU A 675 24.07 -21.46 19.48
N SER A 676 25.30 -21.21 19.02
CA SER A 676 26.45 -21.19 19.93
C SER A 676 26.31 -20.03 20.92
N LEU A 677 25.63 -20.35 22.03
CA LEU A 677 25.41 -19.54 23.22
C LEU A 677 26.74 -19.06 23.84
N ALA A 678 27.82 -19.77 23.52
CA ALA A 678 29.19 -19.50 23.95
C ALA A 678 29.76 -18.12 23.58
N ARG A 679 29.03 -17.24 22.90
CA ARG A 679 29.49 -15.86 22.59
C ARG A 679 28.48 -14.74 22.91
N GLY A 680 27.36 -15.03 23.58
CA GLY A 680 26.38 -13.99 23.90
C GLY A 680 25.77 -13.34 22.64
N SER A 681 25.65 -14.09 21.54
CA SER A 681 25.32 -13.52 20.23
C SER A 681 23.82 -13.33 19.96
N ILE A 682 22.94 -13.82 20.86
CA ILE A 682 21.47 -13.68 20.69
C ILE A 682 21.00 -12.23 20.95
N PHE A 683 21.86 -11.38 21.49
CA PHE A 683 21.51 -10.05 21.99
C PHE A 683 21.15 -8.96 20.97
N SER A 684 21.03 -9.32 19.69
CA SER A 684 20.45 -8.42 18.69
C SER A 684 19.62 -9.15 17.64
N LEU A 685 19.17 -10.38 17.92
CA LEU A 685 18.41 -11.14 16.95
C LEU A 685 17.08 -10.42 16.66
N TYR A 686 17.11 -9.61 15.59
CA TYR A 686 16.10 -9.67 14.55
C TYR A 686 16.01 -11.14 14.14
N LEU A 687 15.29 -11.95 14.93
CA LEU A 687 14.85 -13.28 14.54
C LEU A 687 14.01 -13.04 13.28
N GLY A 688 14.65 -13.11 12.11
CA GLY A 688 13.93 -13.08 10.85
C GLY A 688 12.91 -14.21 10.86
N GLY A 689 11.79 -14.03 10.13
CA GLY A 689 10.69 -14.99 10.17
C GLY A 689 11.12 -16.44 9.93
N GLU A 690 12.14 -16.67 9.09
CA GLU A 690 12.69 -18.01 8.82
C GLU A 690 13.40 -18.63 10.04
N LEU A 691 14.31 -17.91 10.71
CA LEU A 691 15.01 -18.43 11.90
C LEU A 691 14.04 -18.68 13.07
N LEU A 692 13.04 -17.82 13.24
CA LEU A 692 12.03 -18.02 14.28
C LEU A 692 11.14 -19.23 13.99
N ALA A 693 10.78 -19.44 12.73
CA ALA A 693 10.06 -20.64 12.30
C ALA A 693 10.90 -21.90 12.56
N ASP A 694 12.19 -21.87 12.24
CA ASP A 694 13.12 -22.98 12.48
C ASP A 694 13.28 -23.30 13.98
N LEU A 695 13.30 -22.28 14.85
CA LEU A 695 13.41 -22.47 16.31
C LEU A 695 12.09 -22.94 16.96
N ARG A 696 10.95 -22.67 16.32
CA ARG A 696 9.63 -23.13 16.78
C ARG A 696 9.24 -24.49 16.21
N ALA A 697 9.88 -24.95 15.13
CA ALA A 697 9.56 -26.23 14.51
C ALA A 697 9.73 -27.42 15.47
N PRO A 698 10.76 -27.48 16.34
CA PRO A 698 10.87 -28.52 17.36
C PRO A 698 9.76 -28.45 18.40
N HIS A 699 9.47 -29.59 19.03
CA HIS A 699 8.55 -29.68 20.15
C HIS A 699 8.97 -28.75 21.31
N HIS A 700 10.22 -28.88 21.74
CA HIS A 700 10.92 -27.98 22.66
C HIS A 700 12.42 -27.91 22.28
N LEU A 701 13.13 -26.95 22.86
CA LEU A 701 14.60 -26.87 22.84
C LEU A 701 15.14 -27.22 24.24
N THR A 702 16.19 -28.03 24.31
CA THR A 702 16.89 -28.30 25.57
C THR A 702 18.03 -27.30 25.74
N ASP A 703 18.07 -26.64 26.89
CA ASP A 703 19.14 -25.74 27.30
C ASP A 703 20.15 -26.49 28.17
N SER A 704 21.42 -26.47 27.76
CA SER A 704 22.53 -27.06 28.52
C SER A 704 23.41 -26.01 29.18
N SER A 705 23.60 -26.12 30.50
CA SER A 705 24.40 -25.14 31.28
C SER A 705 25.82 -24.92 30.73
N GLY A 706 26.46 -25.98 30.21
CA GLY A 706 27.81 -25.94 29.61
C GLY A 706 27.92 -25.15 28.31
N ASP A 707 26.80 -24.79 27.66
CA ASP A 707 26.79 -24.01 26.42
C ASP A 707 26.94 -22.50 26.67
N HIS A 708 26.87 -22.07 27.92
CA HIS A 708 26.88 -20.65 28.32
C HIS A 708 28.13 -20.28 29.11
N ARG A 709 28.57 -19.03 28.96
CA ARG A 709 29.73 -18.48 29.70
C ARG A 709 29.33 -17.67 30.92
N ASP A 710 28.09 -17.20 30.98
CA ASP A 710 27.62 -16.23 31.95
C ASP A 710 26.12 -16.46 32.23
N ALA A 711 25.76 -16.55 33.52
CA ALA A 711 24.39 -16.89 33.94
C ALA A 711 23.37 -15.78 33.60
N THR A 712 23.79 -14.51 33.63
CA THR A 712 22.94 -13.38 33.26
C THR A 712 22.65 -13.37 31.76
N GLN A 713 23.65 -13.70 30.94
CA GLN A 713 23.49 -13.84 29.50
C GLN A 713 22.62 -15.05 29.13
N ARG A 714 22.82 -16.18 29.82
CA ARG A 714 21.97 -17.38 29.71
C ARG A 714 20.51 -17.03 29.97
N ALA A 715 20.22 -16.39 31.10
CA ALA A 715 18.86 -15.96 31.45
C ALA A 715 18.25 -15.03 30.39
N GLY A 716 19.01 -14.05 29.87
CA GLY A 716 18.53 -13.14 28.84
C GLY A 716 18.18 -13.84 27.51
N ALA A 717 18.97 -14.84 27.11
CA ALA A 717 18.70 -15.64 25.92
C ALA A 717 17.46 -16.52 26.08
N LEU A 718 17.32 -17.18 27.23
CA LEU A 718 16.18 -18.05 27.55
C LEU A 718 14.87 -17.26 27.62
N ALA A 719 14.88 -16.10 28.30
CA ALA A 719 13.72 -15.22 28.35
C ALA A 719 13.30 -14.71 26.96
N ALA A 720 14.27 -14.40 26.08
CA ALA A 720 13.96 -13.97 24.72
C ALA A 720 13.35 -15.11 23.85
N LEU A 721 13.83 -16.35 23.99
CA LEU A 721 13.26 -17.52 23.31
C LEU A 721 11.85 -17.82 23.81
N ALA A 722 11.64 -17.81 25.13
CA ALA A 722 10.33 -17.97 25.73
C ALA A 722 9.37 -16.86 25.27
N GLY A 723 9.77 -15.59 25.31
CA GLY A 723 8.98 -14.48 24.77
C GLY A 723 8.67 -14.61 23.28
N ALA A 724 9.52 -15.33 22.55
CA ALA A 724 9.30 -15.69 21.16
C ALA A 724 8.48 -16.97 20.98
N GLY A 725 7.77 -17.50 21.98
CA GLY A 725 6.92 -18.69 21.83
C GLY A 725 7.66 -20.00 21.57
N VAL A 726 8.97 -20.03 21.80
CA VAL A 726 9.77 -21.25 21.78
C VAL A 726 9.70 -21.89 23.16
N VAL A 727 9.28 -23.15 23.24
CA VAL A 727 9.28 -23.91 24.50
C VAL A 727 10.72 -24.35 24.78
N VAL A 728 11.23 -24.01 25.96
CA VAL A 728 12.60 -24.33 26.38
C VAL A 728 12.57 -25.17 27.64
N HIS A 729 13.35 -26.25 27.66
CA HIS A 729 13.52 -27.17 28.78
C HIS A 729 14.94 -27.08 29.34
N LEU A 730 15.11 -26.93 30.65
CA LEU A 730 16.42 -26.84 31.30
C LEU A 730 16.93 -28.25 31.64
N ASP A 731 18.11 -28.62 31.16
CA ASP A 731 18.73 -29.92 31.52
C ASP A 731 19.29 -29.96 32.95
N ALA A 732 19.66 -28.79 33.47
CA ALA A 732 20.26 -28.58 34.79
C ALA A 732 19.80 -27.20 35.31
N PRO A 733 18.60 -27.11 35.92
CA PRO A 733 18.12 -25.92 36.60
C PRO A 733 18.96 -25.63 37.85
N ASP A 734 19.13 -24.35 38.21
CA ASP A 734 19.89 -23.94 39.37
C ASP A 734 19.34 -22.64 40.00
N ARG A 735 19.73 -22.40 41.25
CA ARG A 735 19.24 -21.26 42.05
C ARG A 735 19.68 -19.90 41.49
N GLU A 736 20.82 -19.83 40.83
CA GLU A 736 21.36 -18.58 40.28
C GLU A 736 20.59 -18.15 39.02
N LEU A 737 20.20 -19.12 38.20
CA LEU A 737 19.34 -18.93 37.03
C LEU A 737 17.90 -18.59 37.44
N ALA A 738 17.34 -19.28 38.44
CA ALA A 738 16.00 -19.00 38.98
C ALA A 738 15.87 -17.55 39.49
N ALA A 739 16.89 -17.05 40.21
CA ALA A 739 16.92 -15.66 40.70
C ALA A 739 16.95 -14.62 39.56
N ARG A 740 17.39 -15.02 38.36
CA ARG A 740 17.52 -14.15 37.19
C ARG A 740 16.30 -14.21 36.27
N LEU A 741 15.76 -15.39 36.00
CA LEU A 741 14.56 -15.58 35.17
C LEU A 741 13.26 -15.26 35.90
N GLY A 742 13.29 -15.23 37.24
CA GLY A 742 12.08 -15.27 38.05
C GLY A 742 11.63 -16.74 38.27
N PRO A 743 11.01 -17.03 39.43
CA PRO A 743 10.67 -18.38 39.82
C PRO A 743 9.67 -19.03 38.84
N GLU A 744 8.64 -18.31 38.41
CA GLU A 744 7.60 -18.87 37.51
C GLU A 744 8.16 -19.32 36.17
N LEU A 745 8.94 -18.47 35.48
CA LEU A 745 9.53 -18.82 34.19
C LEU A 745 10.54 -19.96 34.32
N HIS A 746 11.34 -19.92 35.38
CA HIS A 746 12.31 -20.98 35.67
C HIS A 746 11.61 -22.33 35.90
N ASP A 747 10.58 -22.36 36.75
CA ASP A 747 9.89 -23.60 37.12
C ASP A 747 9.12 -24.18 35.92
N LEU A 748 8.55 -23.32 35.07
CA LEU A 748 7.98 -23.74 33.79
C LEU A 748 9.04 -24.41 32.90
N MET A 749 10.23 -23.80 32.76
CA MET A 749 11.31 -24.37 31.93
C MET A 749 11.97 -25.61 32.55
N ALA A 750 11.87 -25.79 33.87
CA ALA A 750 12.38 -26.97 34.58
C ALA A 750 11.34 -28.10 34.70
N SER A 751 10.13 -27.92 34.14
CA SER A 751 9.05 -28.89 34.26
C SER A 751 9.29 -30.12 33.38
N ASP A 752 9.19 -31.30 34.00
CA ASP A 752 9.23 -32.58 33.30
C ASP A 752 8.06 -32.75 32.30
N ASP A 753 6.96 -31.99 32.47
CA ASP A 753 5.78 -31.98 31.59
C ASP A 753 6.13 -31.60 30.13
N ILE A 754 7.22 -30.85 29.91
CA ILE A 754 7.63 -30.40 28.56
C ILE A 754 7.99 -31.57 27.64
N ALA A 755 8.56 -32.65 28.19
CA ALA A 755 8.99 -33.80 27.40
C ALA A 755 7.79 -34.61 26.89
N ASP A 756 6.76 -34.76 27.72
CA ASP A 756 5.59 -35.61 27.48
C ASP A 756 4.38 -34.83 26.95
N ALA A 757 4.45 -33.49 26.88
CA ALA A 757 3.38 -32.66 26.38
C ALA A 757 2.96 -33.08 24.95
N ASP A 758 1.66 -33.16 24.73
CA ASP A 758 1.13 -33.25 23.37
C ASP A 758 1.15 -31.86 22.69
N ALA A 759 0.79 -31.83 21.40
CA ALA A 759 0.76 -30.57 20.63
C ALA A 759 -0.09 -29.46 21.29
N HIS A 760 -1.16 -29.84 21.99
CA HIS A 760 -2.04 -28.91 22.67
C HIS A 760 -1.37 -28.36 23.92
N ARG A 761 -0.89 -29.23 24.82
CA ARG A 761 -0.22 -28.86 26.06
C ARG A 761 1.06 -28.08 25.79
N ARG A 762 1.81 -28.43 24.74
CA ARG A 762 2.99 -27.69 24.29
C ARG A 762 2.67 -26.25 23.89
N GLU A 763 1.51 -26.00 23.26
CA GLU A 763 1.07 -24.63 22.97
C GLU A 763 0.67 -23.88 24.24
N GLN A 764 0.01 -24.54 25.21
CA GLN A 764 -0.28 -23.94 26.52
C GLN A 764 1.00 -23.56 27.27
N LEU A 765 1.97 -24.48 27.38
CA LEU A 765 3.29 -24.22 27.96
C LEU A 765 4.02 -23.06 27.26
N SER A 766 3.91 -22.98 25.92
CA SER A 766 4.45 -21.86 25.15
C SER A 766 3.81 -20.52 25.54
N ILE A 767 2.50 -20.50 25.80
CA ILE A 767 1.77 -19.30 26.23
C ILE A 767 2.17 -18.90 27.66
N GLU A 768 2.24 -19.88 28.58
CA GLU A 768 2.65 -19.69 29.97
C GLU A 768 4.08 -19.11 30.06
N MET A 769 5.06 -19.72 29.37
CA MET A 769 6.43 -19.21 29.34
C MET A 769 6.53 -17.82 28.69
N ARG A 770 5.80 -17.60 27.59
CA ARG A 770 5.75 -16.30 26.90
C ARG A 770 5.28 -15.20 27.84
N ARG A 771 4.22 -15.49 28.60
CA ARG A 771 3.58 -14.56 29.52
C ARG A 771 4.56 -14.11 30.60
N CYS A 772 5.22 -15.04 31.30
CA CYS A 772 6.25 -14.69 32.29
C CYS A 772 7.39 -13.88 31.66
N ALA A 773 7.91 -14.34 30.50
CA ALA A 773 8.98 -13.63 29.81
C ALA A 773 8.61 -12.19 29.41
N LEU A 774 7.42 -11.96 28.84
CA LEU A 774 6.95 -10.64 28.45
C LEU A 774 6.69 -9.73 29.67
N ARG A 775 6.16 -10.30 30.76
CA ARG A 775 5.89 -9.58 32.02
C ARG A 775 7.12 -9.11 32.73
N ASP A 776 8.21 -9.88 32.69
CA ASP A 776 9.38 -9.67 33.57
C ASP A 776 10.66 -9.24 32.84
N HIS A 777 10.76 -9.58 31.55
CA HIS A 777 11.99 -9.43 30.76
C HIS A 777 11.83 -8.61 29.48
N SER A 778 10.62 -8.13 29.16
CA SER A 778 10.45 -7.17 28.06
C SER A 778 11.11 -5.83 28.40
N LEU A 779 11.45 -5.05 27.37
CA LEU A 779 11.99 -3.69 27.55
C LEU A 779 11.11 -2.81 28.45
N ARG A 780 9.78 -2.91 28.32
CA ARG A 780 8.83 -2.11 29.12
C ARG A 780 8.78 -2.60 30.56
N SER A 781 8.83 -3.91 30.78
CA SER A 781 8.93 -4.48 32.13
C SER A 781 10.21 -4.05 32.83
N ARG A 782 11.36 -4.19 32.17
CA ARG A 782 12.65 -3.81 32.74
C ARG A 782 12.70 -2.33 33.10
N ALA A 783 12.12 -1.48 32.26
CA ALA A 783 11.96 -0.06 32.56
C ALA A 783 11.18 0.16 33.87
N ARG A 784 10.05 -0.54 34.07
CA ARG A 784 9.26 -0.45 35.31
C ARG A 784 10.05 -0.92 36.53
N HIS A 785 10.76 -2.04 36.45
CA HIS A 785 11.62 -2.54 37.53
C HIS A 785 12.66 -1.52 37.98
N VAL A 786 13.28 -0.82 37.01
CA VAL A 786 14.31 0.16 37.30
C VAL A 786 13.72 1.46 37.86
N ILE A 787 12.57 1.92 37.36
CA ILE A 787 11.89 3.09 37.93
C ILE A 787 11.44 2.76 39.38
N ALA A 788 10.88 1.57 39.62
CA ALA A 788 10.47 1.12 40.95
C ALA A 788 11.61 1.13 41.97
N ALA A 789 12.83 0.77 41.55
CA ALA A 789 14.01 0.80 42.42
C ALA A 789 14.43 2.21 42.87
N THR A 790 13.92 3.27 42.21
CA THR A 790 14.13 4.66 42.67
C THR A 790 13.13 5.11 43.74
N GLY A 791 12.20 4.24 44.15
CA GLY A 791 11.06 4.61 44.98
C GLY A 791 9.92 5.28 44.20
N THR A 792 10.06 5.47 42.88
CA THR A 792 9.00 5.98 42.01
C THR A 792 8.16 4.83 41.46
N SER A 793 6.84 4.95 41.54
CA SER A 793 5.94 3.90 41.03
C SER A 793 5.82 3.96 39.51
N ALA A 794 6.19 2.88 38.81
CA ALA A 794 5.94 2.71 37.37
C ALA A 794 4.95 1.58 37.16
N GLN A 795 3.67 1.94 37.21
CA GLN A 795 2.58 0.98 37.17
C GLN A 795 2.23 0.55 35.74
N PRO A 796 1.69 -0.67 35.53
CA PRO A 796 1.01 -1.03 34.29
C PRO A 796 -0.15 -0.07 33.97
N PRO A 797 -0.61 -0.03 32.69
CA PRO A 797 -1.77 0.77 32.31
C PRO A 797 -3.02 0.32 33.08
N GLU A 798 -3.89 1.25 33.42
CA GLU A 798 -5.20 0.92 33.98
C GLU A 798 -6.12 0.43 32.87
N VAL A 799 -6.82 -0.68 33.15
CA VAL A 799 -7.74 -1.34 32.21
C VAL A 799 -9.15 -1.26 32.77
N SER A 800 -10.05 -0.61 32.04
CA SER A 800 -11.49 -0.66 32.33
C SER A 800 -12.14 -1.82 31.59
N ILE A 801 -12.78 -2.70 32.35
CA ILE A 801 -13.58 -3.81 31.84
C ILE A 801 -15.02 -3.32 31.71
N LEU A 802 -15.52 -3.26 30.49
CA LEU A 802 -16.93 -3.01 30.20
C LEU A 802 -17.67 -4.34 30.26
N ALA A 803 -18.48 -4.53 31.30
CA ALA A 803 -19.28 -5.73 31.50
C ALA A 803 -20.77 -5.36 31.40
N PRO A 804 -21.37 -5.37 30.19
CA PRO A 804 -22.80 -5.18 30.03
C PRO A 804 -23.55 -6.44 30.45
N THR A 805 -24.56 -6.30 31.31
CA THR A 805 -25.43 -7.41 31.69
C THR A 805 -26.90 -7.00 31.67
N ARG A 806 -27.76 -7.93 31.24
CA ARG A 806 -29.23 -7.85 31.36
C ARG A 806 -29.77 -8.89 32.34
N ARG A 807 -28.87 -9.59 33.06
CA ARG A 807 -29.15 -10.79 33.86
C ARG A 807 -28.72 -10.52 35.31
N PRO A 808 -29.64 -10.11 36.20
CA PRO A 808 -29.30 -9.78 37.58
C PRO A 808 -28.56 -10.90 38.32
N ASP A 809 -28.88 -12.16 38.04
CA ASP A 809 -28.25 -13.35 38.61
C ASP A 809 -26.78 -13.52 38.23
N ARG A 810 -26.30 -12.89 37.14
CA ARG A 810 -24.91 -12.98 36.67
C ARG A 810 -23.98 -11.91 37.25
N VAL A 811 -24.50 -10.94 38.00
CA VAL A 811 -23.69 -9.86 38.60
C VAL A 811 -22.59 -10.44 39.50
N GLY A 812 -22.94 -11.41 40.35
CA GLY A 812 -21.97 -12.10 41.22
C GLY A 812 -20.89 -12.84 40.43
N ASP A 813 -21.28 -13.54 39.35
CA ASP A 813 -20.35 -14.27 38.48
C ASP A 813 -19.35 -13.34 37.79
N VAL A 814 -19.81 -12.17 37.30
CA VAL A 814 -18.96 -11.16 36.67
C VAL A 814 -17.97 -10.60 37.69
N ILE A 815 -18.43 -10.24 38.89
CA ILE A 815 -17.55 -9.74 39.97
C ILE A 815 -16.50 -10.80 40.32
N ALA A 816 -16.91 -12.06 40.53
CA ALA A 816 -16.00 -13.16 40.84
C ALA A 816 -14.96 -13.39 39.73
N THR A 817 -15.39 -13.32 38.47
CA THR A 817 -14.50 -13.47 37.29
C THR A 817 -13.44 -12.37 37.23
N VAL A 818 -13.83 -11.13 37.52
CA VAL A 818 -12.91 -9.99 37.55
C VAL A 818 -11.98 -10.08 38.77
N SER A 819 -12.50 -10.46 39.94
CA SER A 819 -11.69 -10.70 41.15
C SER A 819 -10.65 -11.81 40.95
N GLY A 820 -10.95 -12.81 40.12
CA GLY A 820 -10.03 -13.89 39.76
C GLY A 820 -8.92 -13.48 38.77
N GLN A 821 -8.94 -12.26 38.22
CA GLN A 821 -7.87 -11.80 37.34
C GLN A 821 -6.59 -11.48 38.13
N THR A 822 -5.44 -11.94 37.65
CA THR A 822 -4.14 -11.63 38.27
C THR A 822 -3.65 -10.20 37.94
N TYR A 823 -4.26 -9.54 36.95
CA TYR A 823 -3.94 -8.16 36.59
C TYR A 823 -4.55 -7.21 37.62
N ARG A 824 -3.72 -6.50 38.39
CA ARG A 824 -4.18 -5.75 39.59
C ARG A 824 -4.70 -4.32 39.32
N ARG A 825 -4.51 -3.78 38.11
CA ARG A 825 -4.92 -2.40 37.78
C ARG A 825 -6.19 -2.36 36.94
N LEU A 826 -7.29 -2.77 37.59
CA LEU A 826 -8.60 -2.91 36.96
C LEU A 826 -9.60 -1.87 37.48
N GLU A 827 -10.44 -1.44 36.57
CA GLU A 827 -11.74 -0.84 36.85
C GLU A 827 -12.81 -1.75 36.23
N LEU A 828 -13.77 -2.22 37.01
CA LEU A 828 -14.96 -2.88 36.52
C LEU A 828 -16.05 -1.83 36.29
N VAL A 829 -16.40 -1.60 35.04
CA VAL A 829 -17.57 -0.82 34.66
C VAL A 829 -18.73 -1.77 34.39
N LEU A 830 -19.52 -2.02 35.43
CA LEU A 830 -20.67 -2.91 35.39
C LEU A 830 -21.88 -2.15 34.84
N ALA A 831 -22.24 -2.44 33.59
CA ALA A 831 -23.31 -1.75 32.89
C ALA A 831 -24.62 -2.56 32.97
N LEU A 832 -25.47 -2.19 33.93
CA LEU A 832 -26.74 -2.84 34.23
C LEU A 832 -27.81 -2.37 33.24
N HIS A 833 -28.26 -3.26 32.37
CA HIS A 833 -29.18 -2.95 31.29
C HIS A 833 -30.60 -3.41 31.60
N GLY A 834 -31.48 -2.46 31.92
CA GLY A 834 -32.87 -2.70 32.31
C GLY A 834 -33.08 -2.73 33.83
N ASP A 835 -34.24 -3.24 34.25
CA ASP A 835 -34.69 -3.29 35.64
C ASP A 835 -34.42 -4.66 36.29
N GLY A 836 -34.65 -4.76 37.61
CA GLY A 836 -34.57 -6.03 38.35
C GLY A 836 -33.20 -6.34 38.97
N PHE A 837 -32.25 -5.43 38.88
CA PHE A 837 -30.96 -5.50 39.59
C PHE A 837 -31.09 -5.00 41.03
N ASP A 838 -30.34 -5.62 41.93
CA ASP A 838 -30.18 -5.18 43.33
C ASP A 838 -29.71 -3.72 43.42
N SER A 839 -29.84 -3.10 44.59
CA SER A 839 -29.39 -1.72 44.80
C SER A 839 -27.88 -1.58 44.67
N ASP A 840 -27.39 -0.38 44.36
CA ASP A 840 -25.94 -0.14 44.22
C ASP A 840 -25.17 -0.54 45.49
N ALA A 841 -25.75 -0.33 46.68
CA ALA A 841 -25.16 -0.72 47.96
C ALA A 841 -25.05 -2.24 48.14
N GLU A 842 -26.02 -3.02 47.63
CA GLU A 842 -25.97 -4.49 47.67
C GLU A 842 -24.92 -5.04 46.70
N ILE A 843 -24.82 -4.45 45.50
CA ILE A 843 -23.81 -4.82 44.50
C ILE A 843 -22.41 -4.44 44.99
N GLU A 844 -22.25 -3.28 45.62
CA GLU A 844 -20.99 -2.87 46.27
C GLU A 844 -20.61 -3.83 47.41
N ALA A 845 -21.59 -4.32 48.18
CA ALA A 845 -21.35 -5.33 49.21
C ALA A 845 -20.91 -6.68 48.61
N LEU A 846 -21.49 -7.10 47.48
CA LEU A 846 -21.04 -8.29 46.72
C LEU A 846 -19.62 -8.12 46.19
N ALA A 847 -19.21 -6.90 45.85
CA ALA A 847 -17.86 -6.56 45.43
C ALA A 847 -16.88 -6.33 46.60
N GLY A 848 -17.24 -6.68 47.84
CA GLY A 848 -16.40 -6.41 49.01
C GLY A 848 -14.98 -6.96 48.94
N ASP A 849 -14.77 -8.08 48.22
CA ASP A 849 -13.47 -8.71 47.99
C ASP A 849 -12.88 -8.41 46.60
N LEU A 850 -13.48 -7.48 45.83
CA LEU A 850 -13.01 -7.09 44.50
C LEU A 850 -11.72 -6.26 44.61
N ASP A 851 -10.61 -6.79 44.08
CA ASP A 851 -9.34 -6.07 43.97
C ASP A 851 -9.31 -5.18 42.71
N ALA A 852 -10.37 -4.41 42.50
CA ALA A 852 -10.56 -3.48 41.39
C ALA A 852 -11.53 -2.36 41.81
N SER A 853 -11.44 -1.20 41.16
CA SER A 853 -12.49 -0.18 41.35
C SER A 853 -13.79 -0.61 40.67
N LEU A 854 -14.92 -0.45 41.34
CA LEU A 854 -16.24 -0.75 40.78
C LEU A 854 -16.94 0.55 40.38
N ARG A 855 -17.46 0.58 39.16
CA ARG A 855 -18.36 1.62 38.66
C ARG A 855 -19.64 1.00 38.13
N ILE A 856 -20.76 1.33 38.76
CA ILE A 856 -22.08 0.87 38.35
C ILE A 856 -22.69 1.90 37.38
N VAL A 857 -23.08 1.45 36.19
CA VAL A 857 -23.75 2.28 35.18
C VAL A 857 -25.10 1.67 34.87
N ARG A 858 -26.19 2.28 35.37
CA ARG A 858 -27.55 1.85 35.07
C ARG A 858 -28.01 2.44 33.75
N VAL A 859 -28.48 1.58 32.84
CA VAL A 859 -28.90 1.94 31.49
C VAL A 859 -30.32 1.42 31.26
N ASP A 860 -31.20 2.29 30.76
CA ASP A 860 -32.60 1.94 30.47
C ASP A 860 -32.72 0.76 29.49
N GLY A 861 -33.69 -0.13 29.73
CA GLY A 861 -33.88 -1.37 28.96
C GLY A 861 -34.26 -1.17 27.49
N SER A 862 -34.62 0.06 27.08
CA SER A 862 -34.85 0.40 25.67
C SER A 862 -33.56 0.64 24.88
N GLN A 863 -32.41 0.73 25.53
CA GLN A 863 -31.14 0.99 24.84
C GLN A 863 -30.66 -0.22 24.03
N THR A 864 -29.88 0.05 22.99
CA THR A 864 -29.18 -1.00 22.24
C THR A 864 -27.94 -1.45 23.01
N LEU A 865 -27.47 -2.69 22.80
CA LEU A 865 -26.21 -3.17 23.39
C LEU A 865 -25.03 -2.22 23.11
N GLY A 866 -24.94 -1.68 21.89
CA GLY A 866 -23.93 -0.68 21.56
C GLY A 866 -24.10 0.66 22.27
N GLY A 867 -25.34 1.03 22.61
CA GLY A 867 -25.65 2.18 23.48
C GLY A 867 -25.20 1.94 24.93
N VAL A 868 -25.43 0.73 25.46
CA VAL A 868 -24.97 0.31 26.80
C VAL A 868 -23.44 0.34 26.87
N LEU A 869 -22.76 -0.28 25.90
CA LEU A 869 -21.29 -0.28 25.81
C LEU A 869 -20.72 1.11 25.65
N ARG A 870 -21.41 2.01 24.94
CA ARG A 870 -21.02 3.42 24.87
C ARG A 870 -21.13 4.11 26.23
N ALA A 871 -22.25 3.97 26.93
CA ALA A 871 -22.42 4.57 28.25
C ALA A 871 -21.37 4.05 29.25
N ALA A 872 -21.05 2.75 29.19
CA ALA A 872 -19.99 2.14 29.98
C ALA A 872 -18.61 2.73 29.61
N ALA A 873 -18.29 2.83 28.32
CA ALA A 873 -17.02 3.38 27.85
C ALA A 873 -16.84 4.87 28.17
N ASP A 874 -17.93 5.65 28.16
CA ASP A 874 -17.92 7.07 28.53
C ASP A 874 -17.71 7.25 30.06
N ALA A 875 -18.09 6.26 30.86
CA ALA A 875 -17.91 6.25 32.31
C ALA A 875 -16.54 5.69 32.74
N ALA A 876 -15.87 4.93 31.88
CA ALA A 876 -14.57 4.30 32.14
C ALA A 876 -13.44 5.34 32.31
N GLY A 877 -12.59 5.14 33.33
CA GLY A 877 -11.41 5.96 33.61
C GLY A 877 -10.07 5.38 33.10
N GLY A 878 -10.05 4.11 32.71
CA GLY A 878 -8.86 3.38 32.29
C GLY A 878 -8.28 3.86 30.95
N SER A 879 -6.95 3.77 30.84
CA SER A 879 -6.22 4.08 29.61
C SER A 879 -6.43 3.06 28.49
N LEU A 880 -6.74 1.82 28.89
CA LEU A 880 -7.14 0.71 28.03
C LEU A 880 -8.57 0.32 28.38
N ILE A 881 -9.34 -0.03 27.37
CA ILE A 881 -10.74 -0.44 27.50
C ILE A 881 -10.87 -1.83 26.91
N THR A 882 -11.48 -2.74 27.65
CA THR A 882 -11.82 -4.07 27.18
C THR A 882 -13.28 -4.39 27.43
N LYS A 883 -13.86 -5.26 26.60
CA LYS A 883 -15.21 -5.81 26.81
C LYS A 883 -15.11 -7.25 27.32
N MET A 884 -15.95 -7.59 28.31
CA MET A 884 -16.20 -8.96 28.75
C MET A 884 -17.71 -9.22 28.72
N ASP A 885 -18.12 -10.37 28.20
CA ASP A 885 -19.51 -10.81 28.20
C ASP A 885 -19.83 -11.49 29.54
N ASP A 886 -21.09 -11.43 29.99
CA ASP A 886 -21.52 -11.91 31.32
C ASP A 886 -21.76 -13.42 31.39
N ASP A 887 -21.68 -14.12 30.25
CA ASP A 887 -21.95 -15.56 30.10
C ASP A 887 -20.79 -16.37 29.55
N ASP A 888 -19.63 -15.77 29.32
CA ASP A 888 -18.41 -16.45 28.88
C ASP A 888 -17.45 -16.74 30.06
N TYR A 889 -16.56 -17.72 29.88
CA TYR A 889 -15.54 -18.03 30.89
C TYR A 889 -14.17 -17.46 30.53
N TYR A 890 -13.54 -16.82 31.52
CA TYR A 890 -12.26 -16.13 31.39
C TYR A 890 -11.25 -16.69 32.38
N GLY A 891 -10.07 -17.09 31.90
CA GLY A 891 -8.98 -17.53 32.76
C GLY A 891 -8.39 -16.36 33.55
N ALA A 892 -7.70 -16.66 34.66
CA ALA A 892 -7.08 -15.67 35.55
C ALA A 892 -6.11 -14.70 34.83
N GLU A 893 -5.56 -15.12 33.69
CA GLU A 893 -4.54 -14.39 32.94
C GLU A 893 -5.08 -13.64 31.71
N HIS A 894 -6.40 -13.62 31.55
CA HIS A 894 -7.06 -13.10 30.37
C HIS A 894 -6.70 -11.64 30.08
N ILE A 895 -6.78 -10.76 31.08
CA ILE A 895 -6.46 -9.34 30.89
C ILE A 895 -4.99 -9.14 30.54
N TRP A 896 -4.09 -9.87 31.19
CA TRP A 896 -2.68 -9.79 30.86
C TRP A 896 -2.41 -10.20 29.42
N ASP A 897 -3.03 -11.26 28.91
CA ASP A 897 -2.82 -11.69 27.52
C ASP A 897 -3.17 -10.56 26.54
N LEU A 898 -4.26 -9.83 26.78
CA LEU A 898 -4.66 -8.69 25.96
C LEU A 898 -3.70 -7.49 26.09
N VAL A 899 -3.27 -7.16 27.31
CA VAL A 899 -2.31 -6.07 27.57
C VAL A 899 -0.96 -6.38 26.91
N LEU A 900 -0.46 -7.59 27.07
CA LEU A 900 0.79 -8.04 26.45
C LEU A 900 0.65 -8.03 24.91
N ALA A 901 -0.48 -8.51 24.37
CA ALA A 901 -0.76 -8.47 22.94
C ALA A 901 -0.81 -7.06 22.37
N HIS A 902 -1.41 -6.12 23.10
CA HIS A 902 -1.36 -4.71 22.75
C HIS A 902 0.09 -4.18 22.72
N GLU A 903 0.94 -4.59 23.66
CA GLU A 903 2.35 -4.18 23.71
C GLU A 903 3.21 -4.76 22.59
N TYR A 904 3.12 -6.06 22.30
CA TYR A 904 3.99 -6.71 21.32
C TYR A 904 3.52 -6.51 19.87
N SER A 905 2.20 -6.43 19.63
CA SER A 905 1.63 -6.26 18.28
C SER A 905 1.51 -4.80 17.88
N VAL A 906 1.38 -3.90 18.85
CA VAL A 906 1.21 -2.47 18.63
C VAL A 906 0.01 -2.16 17.72
N ALA A 907 -0.99 -3.05 17.70
CA ALA A 907 -2.22 -2.90 16.94
C ALA A 907 -3.20 -1.99 17.69
N GLU A 908 -3.98 -1.23 16.93
CA GLU A 908 -4.97 -0.30 17.47
C GLU A 908 -6.18 -1.04 18.09
N LEU A 909 -6.47 -2.26 17.62
CA LEU A 909 -7.47 -3.13 18.22
C LEU A 909 -6.91 -4.54 18.43
N ILE A 910 -7.03 -5.04 19.65
CA ILE A 910 -6.68 -6.40 20.04
C ILE A 910 -7.96 -7.19 20.24
N GLY A 911 -7.95 -8.45 19.83
CA GLY A 911 -9.01 -9.39 20.17
C GLY A 911 -8.47 -10.76 20.46
N LYS A 912 -9.30 -11.58 21.08
CA LYS A 912 -8.96 -12.96 21.43
C LYS A 912 -9.70 -13.91 20.51
N SER A 913 -8.99 -14.88 19.93
CA SER A 913 -9.64 -15.86 19.06
C SER A 913 -10.57 -16.76 19.88
N ALA A 914 -11.85 -16.84 19.50
CA ALA A 914 -12.82 -17.78 20.10
C ALA A 914 -12.55 -19.22 19.63
N GLU A 915 -11.37 -19.75 19.97
CA GLU A 915 -10.94 -21.10 19.62
C GLU A 915 -11.72 -22.16 20.40
N TYR A 916 -11.98 -21.91 21.69
CA TYR A 916 -12.69 -22.82 22.58
C TYR A 916 -14.15 -22.42 22.68
N VAL A 917 -15.04 -23.36 22.40
CA VAL A 917 -16.49 -23.14 22.46
C VAL A 917 -17.14 -24.29 23.23
N TYR A 918 -17.88 -23.96 24.28
CA TYR A 918 -18.73 -24.90 25.02
C TYR A 918 -20.14 -24.87 24.45
N LEU A 919 -20.61 -26.02 23.97
CA LEU A 919 -21.94 -26.24 23.41
C LEU A 919 -22.82 -26.83 24.53
N GLU A 920 -23.52 -25.96 25.26
CA GLU A 920 -24.27 -26.33 26.47
C GLU A 920 -25.31 -27.43 26.20
N ARG A 921 -26.03 -27.35 25.08
CA ARG A 921 -27.06 -28.33 24.70
C ARG A 921 -26.52 -29.74 24.49
N LEU A 922 -25.27 -29.86 24.06
CA LEU A 922 -24.60 -31.13 23.82
C LEU A 922 -23.68 -31.53 24.98
N ASP A 923 -23.57 -30.67 25.99
CA ASP A 923 -22.59 -30.77 27.07
C ASP A 923 -21.20 -31.14 26.53
N THR A 924 -20.69 -30.34 25.59
CA THR A 924 -19.47 -30.66 24.84
C THR A 924 -18.63 -29.40 24.61
N THR A 925 -17.33 -29.48 24.90
CA THR A 925 -16.35 -28.43 24.59
C THR A 925 -15.60 -28.79 23.31
N VAL A 926 -15.52 -27.84 22.37
CA VAL A 926 -14.81 -28.02 21.11
C VAL A 926 -13.71 -26.98 20.92
N ARG A 927 -12.66 -27.37 20.21
CA ARG A 927 -11.64 -26.45 19.70
C ARG A 927 -11.82 -26.25 18.19
N ASP A 928 -12.20 -25.05 17.76
CA ASP A 928 -12.47 -24.72 16.35
C ASP A 928 -11.16 -24.56 15.55
N GLN A 929 -10.88 -25.52 14.66
CA GLN A 929 -9.73 -25.55 13.76
C GLN A 929 -9.59 -24.28 12.92
N ASN A 930 -10.71 -23.73 12.46
CA ASN A 930 -10.69 -22.57 11.58
C ASN A 930 -10.41 -21.29 12.36
N ARG A 931 -10.80 -21.22 13.64
CA ARG A 931 -10.45 -20.12 14.54
C ARG A 931 -8.98 -20.15 14.93
N GLN A 932 -8.41 -21.34 15.14
CA GLN A 932 -6.99 -21.51 15.38
C GLN A 932 -6.12 -20.92 14.25
N LYS A 933 -6.58 -21.00 12.99
CA LYS A 933 -5.90 -20.38 11.84
C LYS A 933 -5.89 -18.86 11.86
N PHE A 934 -6.63 -18.18 12.74
CA PHE A 934 -6.64 -16.71 12.85
C PHE A 934 -5.94 -16.19 14.10
N SER A 935 -5.37 -17.07 14.92
CA SER A 935 -4.65 -16.71 16.13
C SER A 935 -3.23 -16.24 15.83
N GLU A 936 -2.71 -15.41 16.73
CA GLU A 936 -1.36 -14.86 16.75
C GLU A 936 -0.96 -14.14 15.45
N ARG A 937 -1.88 -13.37 14.87
CA ARG A 937 -1.65 -12.65 13.61
C ARG A 937 -2.47 -11.38 13.47
N TYR A 938 -2.00 -10.51 12.58
CA TYR A 938 -2.84 -9.44 12.06
C TYR A 938 -3.90 -10.02 11.13
N ILE A 939 -5.15 -9.61 11.34
CA ILE A 939 -6.28 -10.06 10.52
C ILE A 939 -6.81 -8.88 9.69
N PRO A 940 -7.22 -9.12 8.42
CA PRO A 940 -8.09 -8.17 7.74
C PRO A 940 -9.46 -8.15 8.44
N PHE A 941 -10.22 -7.06 8.29
CA PHE A 941 -11.56 -6.89 8.86
C PHE A 941 -12.48 -8.14 8.74
N VAL A 942 -12.32 -8.94 7.68
CA VAL A 942 -13.07 -10.18 7.46
C VAL A 942 -12.57 -11.29 8.39
N GLY A 943 -13.22 -11.46 9.55
CA GLY A 943 -12.91 -12.55 10.49
C GLY A 943 -13.28 -12.28 11.95
N VAL A 944 -13.61 -11.03 12.30
CA VAL A 944 -13.98 -10.64 13.66
C VAL A 944 -15.28 -11.34 14.08
N SER A 945 -15.18 -12.23 15.05
CA SER A 945 -16.35 -12.65 15.82
C SER A 945 -15.96 -13.00 17.25
N GLY A 946 -16.72 -12.46 18.20
CA GLY A 946 -16.84 -13.00 19.56
C GLY A 946 -16.16 -12.16 20.64
N GLY A 947 -16.96 -11.79 21.65
CA GLY A 947 -16.58 -11.67 23.07
C GLY A 947 -15.75 -10.46 23.46
N VAL A 948 -14.50 -10.47 23.01
CA VAL A 948 -13.39 -9.82 23.72
C VAL A 948 -12.58 -8.97 22.77
N LEU A 949 -12.57 -7.68 23.07
CA LEU A 949 -11.84 -6.66 22.34
C LEU A 949 -11.14 -5.74 23.34
N MET A 950 -9.89 -5.38 23.08
CA MET A 950 -9.16 -4.35 23.82
C MET A 950 -8.63 -3.25 22.89
N ILE A 951 -8.80 -2.01 23.31
CA ILE A 951 -8.43 -0.79 22.57
C ILE A 951 -8.01 0.32 23.56
N SER A 952 -7.17 1.29 23.17
CA SER A 952 -7.03 2.49 24.02
C SER A 952 -8.29 3.30 24.07
N ARG A 953 -8.44 4.07 25.15
CA ARG A 953 -9.33 5.25 25.16
C ARG A 953 -9.10 6.16 23.93
N HIS A 954 -7.85 6.52 23.65
CA HIS A 954 -7.50 7.39 22.52
C HIS A 954 -7.91 6.83 21.17
N ASP A 955 -7.58 5.57 20.87
CA ASP A 955 -7.89 4.95 19.58
C ASP A 955 -9.40 4.66 19.47
N LEU A 956 -10.10 4.36 20.58
CA LEU A 956 -11.56 4.23 20.62
C LEU A 956 -12.26 5.56 20.32
N ASP A 957 -11.77 6.66 20.89
CA ASP A 957 -12.28 8.02 20.60
C ASP A 957 -12.00 8.41 19.14
N ALA A 958 -10.80 8.10 18.64
CA ALA A 958 -10.44 8.34 17.24
C ALA A 958 -11.30 7.52 16.26
N ALA A 959 -11.76 6.33 16.67
CA ALA A 959 -12.68 5.49 15.91
C ALA A 959 -14.15 5.95 16.03
N GLY A 960 -14.47 6.95 16.87
CA GLY A 960 -15.83 7.44 17.08
C GLY A 960 -16.65 6.69 18.13
N GLY A 961 -16.00 5.85 18.95
CA GLY A 961 -16.63 5.10 20.03
C GLY A 961 -17.48 3.91 19.59
N TRP A 962 -18.31 3.40 20.50
CA TRP A 962 -19.21 2.29 20.21
C TRP A 962 -20.46 2.76 19.45
N ARG A 963 -20.73 2.17 18.28
CA ARG A 963 -21.97 2.43 17.53
C ARG A 963 -23.19 1.90 18.29
N ARG A 964 -24.28 2.68 18.29
CA ARG A 964 -25.57 2.32 18.93
C ARG A 964 -26.38 1.31 18.09
N VAL A 965 -25.87 0.09 17.97
CA VAL A 965 -26.52 -1.02 17.26
C VAL A 965 -26.87 -2.16 18.21
N PRO A 966 -27.98 -2.89 18.00
CA PRO A 966 -28.44 -3.93 18.92
C PRO A 966 -27.65 -5.24 18.81
N ARG A 967 -26.97 -5.48 17.68
CA ARG A 967 -26.19 -6.70 17.40
C ARG A 967 -24.92 -6.35 16.63
N ARG A 968 -23.95 -7.26 16.64
CA ARG A 968 -22.67 -7.14 15.90
C ARG A 968 -21.85 -5.88 16.27
N VAL A 969 -21.96 -5.45 17.52
CA VAL A 969 -21.28 -4.26 18.04
C VAL A 969 -19.75 -4.38 17.89
N ASP A 970 -19.19 -5.56 18.13
CA ASP A 970 -17.77 -5.87 17.98
C ASP A 970 -17.27 -5.70 16.53
N ILE A 971 -18.09 -6.13 15.55
CA ILE A 971 -17.79 -5.98 14.12
C ILE A 971 -17.84 -4.51 13.72
N ALA A 972 -18.79 -3.75 14.26
CA ALA A 972 -18.89 -2.32 14.00
C ALA A 972 -17.66 -1.55 14.50
N LEU A 973 -17.19 -1.83 15.72
CA LEU A 973 -15.97 -1.21 16.24
C LEU A 973 -14.74 -1.59 15.41
N ALA A 974 -14.57 -2.86 15.05
CA ALA A 974 -13.46 -3.30 14.20
C ALA A 974 -13.48 -2.64 12.81
N HIS A 975 -14.68 -2.42 12.26
CA HIS A 975 -14.84 -1.70 11.00
C HIS A 975 -14.36 -0.25 11.12
N ASP A 976 -14.75 0.45 12.18
CA ASP A 976 -14.40 1.86 12.40
C ASP A 976 -12.90 2.05 12.63
N VAL A 977 -12.27 1.17 13.41
CA VAL A 977 -10.81 1.15 13.57
C VAL A 977 -10.12 0.95 12.21
N THR A 978 -10.65 0.07 11.36
CA THR A 978 -10.08 -0.17 10.03
C THR A 978 -10.24 1.05 9.11
N LEU A 979 -11.40 1.72 9.14
CA LEU A 979 -11.65 2.96 8.38
C LEU A 979 -10.71 4.09 8.83
N ALA A 980 -10.39 4.17 10.12
CA ALA A 980 -9.41 5.10 10.66
C ALA A 980 -7.95 4.75 10.32
N GLY A 981 -7.71 3.67 9.56
CA GLY A 981 -6.38 3.18 9.18
C GLY A 981 -5.67 2.37 10.27
N GLY A 982 -6.40 1.98 11.32
CA GLY A 982 -5.93 1.13 12.41
C GLY A 982 -5.78 -0.33 11.98
N ARG A 983 -4.95 -1.07 12.73
CA ARG A 983 -4.68 -2.49 12.52
C ARG A 983 -5.30 -3.31 13.63
N ILE A 984 -5.68 -4.52 13.28
CA ILE A 984 -6.33 -5.47 14.18
C ILE A 984 -5.40 -6.68 14.37
N TYR A 985 -5.12 -7.05 15.62
CA TYR A 985 -4.28 -8.21 15.94
C TYR A 985 -5.00 -9.20 16.86
N TRP A 986 -5.14 -10.44 16.42
CA TRP A 986 -5.79 -11.51 17.18
C TRP A 986 -4.74 -12.32 17.93
N THR A 987 -4.86 -12.37 19.26
CA THR A 987 -4.02 -13.22 20.12
C THR A 987 -4.62 -14.63 20.25
N HIS A 988 -3.84 -15.57 20.79
CA HIS A 988 -4.26 -16.94 21.07
C HIS A 988 -5.60 -17.03 21.83
N GLY A 989 -6.36 -18.12 21.61
CA GLY A 989 -7.63 -18.34 22.28
C GLY A 989 -7.56 -18.91 23.70
N ALA A 990 -6.41 -19.44 24.14
CA ALA A 990 -6.30 -20.07 25.47
C ALA A 990 -6.63 -19.10 26.62
N GLY A 991 -7.35 -19.56 27.64
CA GLY A 991 -7.89 -18.76 28.74
C GLY A 991 -9.16 -17.98 28.37
N TYR A 992 -9.84 -18.37 27.29
CA TYR A 992 -11.16 -17.86 26.92
C TYR A 992 -12.00 -19.00 26.35
N LEU A 993 -13.07 -19.37 27.06
CA LEU A 993 -14.04 -20.36 26.64
C LEU A 993 -15.37 -19.66 26.40
N ARG A 994 -15.79 -19.63 25.13
CA ARG A 994 -17.05 -19.04 24.74
C ARG A 994 -18.20 -20.01 25.01
N VAL A 995 -19.24 -19.56 25.69
CA VAL A 995 -20.43 -20.39 25.94
C VAL A 995 -21.46 -20.20 24.83
N ARG A 996 -22.08 -21.31 24.43
CA ARG A 996 -23.17 -21.35 23.48
C ARG A 996 -24.40 -21.97 24.14
N HIS A 997 -25.32 -21.10 24.55
CA HIS A 997 -26.64 -21.46 25.04
C HIS A 997 -27.55 -21.89 23.89
N GLY A 998 -28.35 -22.93 24.11
CA GLY A 998 -29.42 -23.34 23.19
C GLY A 998 -30.48 -22.24 23.10
N ASP A 999 -30.74 -21.74 21.89
CA ASP A 999 -31.83 -20.84 21.49
C ASP A 999 -31.74 -19.33 21.78
N GLU A 1000 -30.74 -18.82 22.50
CA GLU A 1000 -30.61 -17.37 22.80
C GLU A 1000 -29.24 -16.74 22.46
N HIS A 1001 -28.87 -16.66 21.18
CA HIS A 1001 -27.70 -15.85 20.78
C HIS A 1001 -27.90 -15.07 19.49
N THR A 1002 -27.18 -13.97 19.37
CA THR A 1002 -27.21 -13.07 18.20
C THR A 1002 -26.67 -13.67 16.90
N TRP A 1003 -26.10 -14.88 16.95
CA TRP A 1003 -25.60 -15.63 15.80
C TRP A 1003 -26.27 -17.01 15.78
N ASN A 1004 -27.26 -17.24 14.91
CA ASN A 1004 -28.00 -18.51 14.84
C ASN A 1004 -27.27 -19.50 13.94
N VAL A 1005 -26.42 -20.35 14.52
CA VAL A 1005 -25.85 -21.50 13.81
C VAL A 1005 -26.01 -22.74 14.68
N GLU A 1006 -26.36 -23.86 14.06
CA GLU A 1006 -26.54 -25.14 14.73
C GLU A 1006 -25.22 -25.67 15.31
N ASP A 1007 -25.30 -26.45 16.39
CA ASP A 1007 -24.14 -27.08 17.04
C ASP A 1007 -23.31 -27.96 16.08
N SER A 1008 -23.98 -28.55 15.07
CA SER A 1008 -23.36 -29.32 13.98
C SER A 1008 -22.27 -28.54 13.23
N HIS A 1009 -22.41 -27.21 13.15
CA HIS A 1009 -21.43 -26.31 12.55
C HIS A 1009 -20.12 -26.25 13.31
N PHE A 1010 -20.17 -26.36 14.64
CA PHE A 1010 -18.98 -26.34 15.50
C PHE A 1010 -18.32 -27.71 15.53
N LEU A 1011 -19.10 -28.78 15.63
CA LEU A 1011 -18.61 -30.16 15.56
C LEU A 1011 -17.92 -30.46 14.22
N GLY A 1012 -18.48 -30.04 13.09
CA GLY A 1012 -17.89 -30.24 11.77
C GLY A 1012 -16.58 -29.48 11.53
N ARG A 1013 -16.20 -28.57 12.43
CA ARG A 1013 -14.97 -27.75 12.36
C ARG A 1013 -14.07 -27.95 13.58
N ALA A 1014 -14.41 -28.89 14.46
CA ALA A 1014 -13.63 -29.18 15.65
C ALA A 1014 -12.33 -29.91 15.26
N SER A 1015 -11.19 -29.38 15.69
CA SER A 1015 -9.92 -30.14 15.67
C SER A 1015 -9.85 -31.13 16.83
N GLU A 1016 -10.52 -30.80 17.93
CA GLU A 1016 -10.54 -31.55 19.18
C GLU A 1016 -11.92 -31.36 19.86
N VAL A 1017 -12.41 -32.42 20.51
CA VAL A 1017 -13.71 -32.47 21.19
C VAL A 1017 -13.52 -33.11 22.57
N ARG A 1018 -14.13 -32.52 23.60
CA ARG A 1018 -14.13 -33.01 24.99
C ARG A 1018 -15.56 -33.02 25.52
N ASP A 1019 -15.90 -34.06 26.25
CA ASP A 1019 -17.18 -34.14 26.95
C ASP A 1019 -17.20 -33.16 28.12
N GLY A 1020 -18.35 -32.53 28.35
CA GLY A 1020 -18.55 -31.55 29.42
C GLY A 1020 -18.07 -30.13 29.10
N CYS A 1021 -18.28 -29.23 30.06
CA CYS A 1021 -17.65 -27.92 30.11
C CYS A 1021 -16.20 -28.06 30.61
N ASP A 1022 -15.28 -28.36 29.70
CA ASP A 1022 -13.87 -28.62 30.03
C ASP A 1022 -13.06 -27.32 30.08
N LEU A 1023 -13.12 -26.66 31.24
CA LEU A 1023 -12.42 -25.41 31.51
C LEU A 1023 -10.88 -25.58 31.43
N ARG A 1024 -10.35 -26.72 31.87
CA ARG A 1024 -8.91 -27.02 31.81
C ARG A 1024 -8.42 -27.12 30.38
N PHE A 1025 -9.21 -27.78 29.51
CA PHE A 1025 -8.91 -27.86 28.09
C PHE A 1025 -8.84 -26.49 27.41
N ALA A 1026 -9.69 -25.53 27.82
CA ALA A 1026 -9.63 -24.16 27.34
C ALA A 1026 -8.53 -23.30 28.01
N GLY A 1027 -7.82 -23.84 29.01
CA GLY A 1027 -6.85 -23.08 29.82
C GLY A 1027 -7.52 -22.04 30.72
N VAL A 1028 -8.78 -22.24 31.09
CA VAL A 1028 -9.51 -21.46 32.08
C VAL A 1028 -9.35 -22.16 33.42
N GLU A 1029 -8.22 -21.95 34.08
CA GLU A 1029 -8.05 -22.36 35.47
C GLU A 1029 -8.41 -21.19 36.38
N GLN A 1030 -9.11 -21.48 37.48
CA GLN A 1030 -9.39 -20.51 38.54
C GLN A 1030 -8.12 -20.34 39.39
N ALA A 1031 -7.78 -19.10 39.71
CA ALA A 1031 -6.58 -18.72 40.46
C ALA A 1031 -6.52 -19.29 41.88
#